data_AF-A0A1M6M6H0-F1
#
_entry.id   AF-A0A1M6M6H0-F1
#
_cell.length_a   1.000
_cell.length_b   1.000
_cell.length_c   1.000
_cell.angle_alpha   90.00
_cell.angle_beta   90.00
_cell.angle_gamma   90.00
#
_symmetry.space_group_name_H-M   'P 1'
#
loop_
_entity.id
_entity.type
_entity.pdbx_description
1 polymer ?
#
loop_
_entity_poly.entity_id
_entity_poly.type
_entity_poly.pdbx_seq_one_letter_code
_entity_poly.pdbx_strand_id
1 'polypeptide(L)'
;MTMTSKLVSNLYFWSVGAIVLAACIVLPGTSFAFTCDSGDLNGTCVISSTQLMANGEVISGAGDLIIADGGSLTTNAGESFSIAMDGDVVIESGGSIAGNLSSLTAANLTLESGGSINANGKGYAGGLGPEPGVSVHSYKQGAGGGGYGGSGGNGQTGEGGDVYGSVTTPSDFGSGGGNGSCYPGGAGGGALILDVPGTLSLDGSITSNGGDGSGGASCYRDSGGGAGGSIWINTGTLDGEGSISANGGGGGGAYGGGGGGGGGRIAVYSTTDTSAIDMQAYGGWSKWQWGAAGVIYTKSASQAYGDLIVDNNDISAPGTNQVLTTTLTLDNITLRNSGNYVVQESCGLSIEGVFTGCNSSGNLTNNGAVTLTSSTVLSNVTFTNNGTVYGLENLDLTSSAAFYSNGVFDALSDLTVGAGSTVEFQNLTADKPITITNVMVLDTGAITHEANGATQDQILNLHVTGDLDVQAGGSIHASLKGYSGGYGPEAGGAADYYKEGAGGGGYGGRGGDGTMGDGATIGLGGAEYGSVETPSDIGSAGGNGSCYPGGAGGGAVLLDVSGTFTLNGTVAANGGDGSGGASCYRDSGGGAGGSVLITANSLAGSGSITANGGAGGGAYAGAGGGAGGRIAVYSTTDTSALTMEAYGGWSKRQYGGAGAIYTKTGSATLGDLLIDNNGIATFATTQVLTTTLLLNNLTVKNMGYYVVPESSSLSIEGDFTDCTTSGSFTNNGVVTLPVSTVLTNVVFYNNGDIFGPTDLDLASGTSFYSNGNFDALTDLTIGSGATFEFQNIAPDKPFSLGNITVRNSGVLTHKANGSTRENILYLHVANNVDVQAGGSISVDAKGYATGAGPGAGATGDGYAGGAGGAGHAGAGGNGSTGAGGDAYGTLTSPEELGSGGGYCTQYAFSGGAGGGAIRMVISGTLTLDGSITSNGANGANGQYASAGGGAGGSIWITANNLEGNGSLYANGGNGIPWYGHGGGGGGGRIQIDADADSSSLTKLAIGGTGFQTGEIGTIYPIPPKAITSFMIESLSAIGEIDEDAKSVTLTAPYGTSLMGLTPTIAITGVSVSPASGAAQDFTDGVPVTYTVTAYDTSTQDYGVTINLDPPSSNNTITSAVYTISAGGTANETIVNVPFGISLADFLAALTAGDAYQSWDSSDLTDPVISRQELIVTAQDGTSVTYIVYINLTPGDVNHDGLVAMEDLILSIQATAGLETAAPVYGNADVNGDGVLGLTDSLYIMREVLK
;
A
#
# COMPACT_ATOMS: atom_id res chain seq x y z
N MET A 1 35.26 17.35 72.90
CA MET A 1 35.43 18.36 73.98
C MET A 1 35.43 17.63 75.31
N THR A 2 36.16 18.15 76.28
CA THR A 2 36.20 17.80 77.71
C THR A 2 34.84 17.47 78.36
N MET A 3 34.88 16.69 79.46
CA MET A 3 33.87 16.59 80.54
C MET A 3 32.51 15.93 80.15
N THR A 4 31.76 15.20 80.98
CA THR A 4 31.64 15.07 82.45
C THR A 4 30.73 13.88 82.81
N SER A 5 30.84 13.45 84.06
CA SER A 5 29.98 12.53 84.80
C SER A 5 28.49 12.95 84.92
N LYS A 6 27.59 11.97 85.08
CA LYS A 6 26.47 11.99 86.07
C LYS A 6 25.67 10.67 86.15
N LEU A 7 26.04 9.91 87.18
CA LEU A 7 25.25 9.18 88.19
C LEU A 7 23.71 9.40 88.29
N VAL A 8 23.08 8.27 88.67
CA VAL A 8 21.89 7.96 89.53
C VAL A 8 20.44 7.84 89.01
N SER A 9 19.90 6.63 89.31
CA SER A 9 18.60 6.28 89.93
C SER A 9 17.29 6.35 89.12
N ASN A 10 16.63 5.19 88.98
CA ASN A 10 15.65 4.77 90.00
C ASN A 10 15.35 3.26 89.97
N LEU A 11 15.52 2.65 91.15
CA LEU A 11 14.98 1.36 91.58
C LEU A 11 13.44 1.42 91.59
N TYR A 12 12.78 0.31 91.22
CA TYR A 12 11.66 -0.21 92.01
C TYR A 12 11.73 -1.74 92.07
N PHE A 13 11.68 -2.23 93.31
CA PHE A 13 11.78 -3.61 93.76
C PHE A 13 10.38 -4.11 94.16
N TRP A 14 10.20 -5.44 94.12
CA TRP A 14 9.27 -6.36 94.86
C TRP A 14 8.73 -7.41 93.86
N SER A 15 8.74 -8.72 94.08
CA SER A 15 9.14 -9.52 95.25
C SER A 15 9.11 -11.03 94.91
N VAL A 16 10.21 -11.72 95.24
CA VAL A 16 10.36 -13.03 95.91
C VAL A 16 9.88 -14.34 95.24
N GLY A 17 10.85 -15.24 95.03
CA GLY A 17 10.64 -16.69 94.88
C GLY A 17 11.88 -17.55 94.55
N ALA A 18 12.84 -17.65 95.49
CA ALA A 18 13.81 -18.75 95.76
C ALA A 18 14.64 -19.42 94.61
N ILE A 19 15.98 -19.25 94.56
CA ILE A 19 17.07 -20.17 95.04
C ILE A 19 17.30 -21.36 94.07
N VAL A 20 18.46 -21.58 93.40
CA VAL A 20 19.83 -21.81 93.91
C VAL A 20 20.89 -21.27 92.96
N LEU A 21 21.90 -20.64 93.56
CA LEU A 21 23.17 -20.22 93.00
C LEU A 21 24.13 -21.43 92.90
N ALA A 22 24.71 -21.68 91.73
CA ALA A 22 26.00 -22.36 91.60
C ALA A 22 26.90 -21.48 90.71
N ALA A 23 27.37 -20.38 91.29
CA ALA A 23 28.50 -19.64 90.75
C ALA A 23 29.77 -20.42 91.10
N CYS A 24 30.37 -21.09 90.12
CA CYS A 24 31.78 -21.43 90.21
C CYS A 24 32.57 -20.17 89.83
N ILE A 25 33.26 -19.61 90.82
CA ILE A 25 34.27 -18.57 90.64
C ILE A 25 35.42 -19.19 89.84
N VAL A 26 35.60 -18.80 88.59
CA VAL A 26 36.85 -19.04 87.85
C VAL A 26 37.73 -17.80 88.06
N LEU A 27 38.80 -17.98 88.83
CA LEU A 27 39.94 -17.07 88.86
C LEU A 27 40.63 -17.11 87.49
N PRO A 28 41.13 -15.99 86.96
CA PRO A 28 41.91 -15.99 85.72
C PRO A 28 43.27 -16.66 85.98
N GLY A 29 43.58 -17.77 85.30
CA GLY A 29 44.97 -18.27 85.25
C GLY A 29 45.25 -19.77 85.26
N THR A 30 44.30 -20.69 85.06
CA THR A 30 44.64 -22.11 84.84
C THR A 30 43.99 -22.63 83.57
N SER A 31 44.80 -22.90 82.55
CA SER A 31 44.43 -23.69 81.39
C SER A 31 43.98 -25.08 81.86
N PHE A 32 42.71 -25.44 81.66
CA PHE A 32 42.36 -26.85 81.56
C PHE A 32 43.01 -27.33 80.27
N ALA A 33 43.98 -28.23 80.39
CA ALA A 33 44.56 -28.89 79.23
C ALA A 33 43.57 -29.98 78.81
N PHE A 34 43.16 -29.97 77.54
CA PHE A 34 42.44 -31.05 76.90
C PHE A 34 43.03 -32.43 77.25
N THR A 35 42.17 -33.41 77.51
CA THR A 35 42.60 -34.79 77.82
C THR A 35 41.78 -35.81 77.05
N CYS A 36 42.47 -36.79 76.46
CA CYS A 36 41.85 -37.95 75.81
C CYS A 36 41.10 -38.82 76.84
N ASP A 37 39.99 -39.46 76.44
CA ASP A 37 39.32 -40.45 77.29
C ASP A 37 40.18 -41.73 77.40
N SER A 38 40.92 -42.05 76.33
CA SER A 38 41.98 -43.05 76.34
C SER A 38 43.10 -42.69 75.36
N GLY A 39 44.34 -43.09 75.68
CA GLY A 39 45.53 -42.77 74.90
C GLY A 39 46.09 -41.37 75.15
N ASP A 40 46.84 -40.83 74.18
CA ASP A 40 47.45 -39.49 74.25
C ASP A 40 47.58 -38.84 72.87
N LEU A 41 47.79 -37.52 72.84
CA LEU A 41 47.84 -36.70 71.62
C LEU A 41 49.06 -36.97 70.72
N ASN A 42 50.09 -37.68 71.19
CA ASN A 42 51.29 -38.01 70.40
C ASN A 42 51.28 -39.46 69.87
N GLY A 43 50.35 -40.28 70.33
CA GLY A 43 50.08 -41.64 69.84
C GLY A 43 48.72 -41.72 69.14
N THR A 44 47.72 -42.26 69.83
CA THR A 44 46.32 -42.23 69.38
C THR A 44 45.48 -41.73 70.54
N CYS A 45 44.81 -40.60 70.36
CA CYS A 45 43.90 -40.00 71.32
C CYS A 45 42.46 -40.38 70.96
N VAL A 46 41.76 -41.09 71.83
CA VAL A 46 40.36 -41.48 71.59
C VAL A 46 39.42 -40.68 72.49
N ILE A 47 38.38 -40.12 71.89
CA ILE A 47 37.26 -39.43 72.54
C ILE A 47 36.02 -40.30 72.37
N SER A 48 35.46 -40.75 73.49
CA SER A 48 34.31 -41.65 73.60
C SER A 48 33.16 -41.07 74.42
N SER A 49 33.35 -39.86 74.94
CA SER A 49 32.40 -39.10 75.75
C SER A 49 32.29 -37.66 75.27
N THR A 50 31.30 -36.93 75.79
CA THR A 50 31.14 -35.50 75.49
C THR A 50 32.09 -34.64 76.30
N GLN A 51 32.95 -33.89 75.61
CA GLN A 51 33.88 -32.93 76.20
C GLN A 51 33.54 -31.51 75.73
N LEU A 52 33.40 -30.59 76.69
CA LEU A 52 33.15 -29.17 76.42
C LEU A 52 34.49 -28.45 76.27
N MET A 53 34.73 -27.90 75.08
CA MET A 53 35.91 -27.13 74.74
C MET A 53 35.76 -25.68 75.21
N ALA A 54 36.82 -25.12 75.80
CA ALA A 54 36.88 -23.71 76.14
C ALA A 54 37.08 -22.85 74.88
N ASN A 55 36.59 -21.60 74.92
CA ASN A 55 36.81 -20.68 73.81
C ASN A 55 38.30 -20.40 73.58
N GLY A 56 38.78 -20.64 72.36
CA GLY A 56 40.18 -20.53 71.96
C GLY A 56 41.06 -21.72 72.35
N GLU A 57 40.48 -22.81 72.86
CA GLU A 57 41.24 -24.03 73.18
C GLU A 57 41.86 -24.65 71.92
N VAL A 58 43.05 -25.23 72.06
CA VAL A 58 43.79 -25.86 70.95
C VAL A 58 44.12 -27.30 71.34
N ILE A 59 43.59 -28.25 70.57
CA ILE A 59 43.97 -29.67 70.63
C ILE A 59 45.13 -29.86 69.67
N SER A 60 46.31 -30.24 70.14
CA SER A 60 47.46 -30.44 69.27
C SER A 60 48.39 -31.57 69.70
N GLY A 61 48.90 -32.34 68.75
CA GLY A 61 49.89 -33.38 69.00
C GLY A 61 50.35 -34.09 67.73
N ALA A 62 51.39 -34.92 67.87
CA ALA A 62 52.02 -35.59 66.75
C ALA A 62 51.30 -36.87 66.26
N GLY A 63 50.25 -37.31 66.98
CA GLY A 63 49.54 -38.57 66.75
C GLY A 63 48.16 -38.40 66.13
N ASP A 64 47.35 -39.46 66.21
CA ASP A 64 46.00 -39.52 65.64
C ASP A 64 44.92 -39.09 66.66
N LEU A 65 43.83 -38.50 66.18
CA LEU A 65 42.61 -38.21 66.97
C LEU A 65 41.44 -39.03 66.45
N ILE A 66 40.85 -39.85 67.31
CA ILE A 66 39.65 -40.62 66.98
C ILE A 66 38.49 -40.12 67.86
N ILE A 67 37.43 -39.63 67.22
CA ILE A 67 36.14 -39.36 67.88
C ILE A 67 35.26 -40.57 67.59
N ALA A 68 35.21 -41.48 68.56
CA ALA A 68 34.50 -42.75 68.46
C ALA A 68 32.98 -42.56 68.60
N ASP A 69 32.21 -43.63 68.38
CA ASP A 69 30.75 -43.65 68.61
C ASP A 69 30.40 -43.13 70.04
N GLY A 70 29.52 -42.13 70.10
CA GLY A 70 29.13 -41.44 71.33
C GLY A 70 30.13 -40.38 71.85
N GLY A 71 31.32 -40.30 71.26
CA GLY A 71 32.30 -39.22 71.48
C GLY A 71 31.83 -37.89 70.89
N SER A 72 32.02 -36.80 71.64
CA SER A 72 31.62 -35.47 71.16
C SER A 72 32.53 -34.36 71.67
N LEU A 73 33.04 -33.51 70.78
CA LEU A 73 33.71 -32.26 71.14
C LEU A 73 32.73 -31.10 70.91
N THR A 74 32.30 -30.40 71.96
CA THR A 74 31.27 -29.34 71.85
C THR A 74 31.77 -27.99 72.34
N THR A 75 31.24 -26.89 71.79
CA THR A 75 31.40 -25.52 72.34
C THR A 75 30.05 -24.88 72.65
N ASN A 76 30.04 -23.78 73.43
CA ASN A 76 28.87 -22.92 73.49
C ASN A 76 28.73 -22.09 72.19
N ALA A 77 27.56 -21.48 71.98
CA ALA A 77 27.31 -20.62 70.83
C ALA A 77 28.27 -19.41 70.83
N GLY A 78 28.79 -19.05 69.65
CA GLY A 78 29.77 -17.98 69.47
C GLY A 78 31.19 -18.30 69.94
N GLU A 79 31.45 -19.47 70.52
CA GLU A 79 32.79 -19.92 70.93
C GLU A 79 33.39 -20.87 69.89
N SER A 80 34.71 -20.80 69.70
CA SER A 80 35.47 -21.62 68.75
C SER A 80 36.69 -22.25 69.38
N PHE A 81 37.13 -23.38 68.84
CA PHE A 81 38.39 -24.04 69.22
C PHE A 81 39.15 -24.51 67.96
N SER A 82 40.38 -24.97 68.13
CA SER A 82 41.21 -25.47 67.03
C SER A 82 41.70 -26.90 67.27
N ILE A 83 41.88 -27.65 66.20
CA ILE A 83 42.52 -28.98 66.19
C ILE A 83 43.74 -28.89 65.27
N ALA A 84 44.90 -29.34 65.73
CA ALA A 84 46.15 -29.33 64.97
C ALA A 84 46.92 -30.65 65.23
N MET A 85 46.57 -31.69 64.49
CA MET A 85 47.21 -33.00 64.58
C MET A 85 48.17 -33.21 63.41
N ASP A 86 49.37 -33.72 63.69
CA ASP A 86 50.28 -34.15 62.61
C ASP A 86 49.83 -35.50 61.98
N GLY A 87 49.05 -36.30 62.72
CA GLY A 87 48.46 -37.57 62.27
C GLY A 87 47.04 -37.45 61.74
N ASP A 88 46.31 -38.56 61.71
CA ASP A 88 44.97 -38.64 61.13
C ASP A 88 43.89 -38.23 62.15
N VAL A 89 42.85 -37.56 61.67
CA VAL A 89 41.62 -37.32 62.44
C VAL A 89 40.52 -38.20 61.87
N VAL A 90 39.92 -39.06 62.71
CA VAL A 90 38.83 -39.96 62.33
C VAL A 90 37.62 -39.66 63.20
N ILE A 91 36.48 -39.41 62.57
CA ILE A 91 35.17 -39.29 63.20
C ILE A 91 34.37 -40.51 62.78
N GLU A 92 34.26 -41.47 63.68
CA GLU A 92 33.53 -42.72 63.45
C GLU A 92 32.02 -42.47 63.36
N SER A 93 31.27 -43.48 62.91
CA SER A 93 29.81 -43.45 62.97
C SER A 93 29.31 -43.13 64.39
N GLY A 94 28.51 -42.06 64.53
CA GLY A 94 28.01 -41.60 65.84
C GLY A 94 28.96 -40.65 66.60
N GLY A 95 30.20 -40.47 66.13
CA GLY A 95 31.13 -39.45 66.63
C GLY A 95 30.77 -38.04 66.13
N SER A 96 31.08 -37.01 66.93
CA SER A 96 30.72 -35.63 66.56
C SER A 96 31.69 -34.53 67.02
N ILE A 97 31.82 -33.50 66.19
CA ILE A 97 32.28 -32.17 66.60
C ILE A 97 31.07 -31.23 66.53
N ALA A 98 30.62 -30.71 67.66
CA ALA A 98 29.43 -29.86 67.79
C ALA A 98 29.78 -28.42 68.23
N GLY A 99 30.47 -27.68 67.37
CA GLY A 99 30.95 -26.33 67.67
C GLY A 99 31.61 -25.63 66.49
N ASN A 100 32.04 -24.38 66.70
CA ASN A 100 32.81 -23.65 65.70
C ASN A 100 34.27 -24.12 65.70
N LEU A 101 34.84 -24.27 64.50
CA LEU A 101 36.26 -24.60 64.31
C LEU A 101 36.96 -23.43 63.63
N SER A 102 37.86 -22.77 64.36
CA SER A 102 38.71 -21.72 63.77
C SER A 102 39.80 -22.30 62.87
N SER A 103 40.18 -23.57 63.09
CA SER A 103 41.04 -24.37 62.22
C SER A 103 41.04 -25.82 62.67
N LEU A 104 40.91 -26.77 61.73
CA LEU A 104 41.25 -28.18 61.92
C LEU A 104 42.33 -28.55 60.91
N THR A 105 43.53 -28.84 61.39
CA THR A 105 44.64 -29.35 60.59
C THR A 105 44.92 -30.81 60.95
N ALA A 106 45.00 -31.67 59.93
CA ALA A 106 45.25 -33.11 60.07
C ALA A 106 45.96 -33.65 58.81
N ALA A 107 46.74 -34.73 58.93
CA ALA A 107 47.30 -35.40 57.75
C ALA A 107 46.20 -35.90 56.81
N ASN A 108 45.27 -36.69 57.35
CA ASN A 108 44.01 -37.06 56.68
C ASN A 108 42.84 -36.84 57.65
N LEU A 109 41.65 -36.57 57.09
CA LEU A 109 40.41 -36.45 57.84
C LEU A 109 39.40 -37.46 57.27
N THR A 110 38.91 -38.37 58.12
CA THR A 110 37.88 -39.33 57.75
C THR A 110 36.62 -39.07 58.56
N LEU A 111 35.49 -38.82 57.88
CA LEU A 111 34.15 -38.79 58.47
C LEU A 111 33.39 -40.00 57.93
N GLU A 112 33.21 -41.02 58.77
CA GLU A 112 32.40 -42.18 58.41
C GLU A 112 30.92 -41.82 58.29
N SER A 113 30.13 -42.71 57.67
CA SER A 113 28.68 -42.56 57.61
C SER A 113 28.07 -42.43 59.01
N GLY A 114 27.40 -41.31 59.28
CA GLY A 114 26.85 -40.95 60.59
C GLY A 114 27.79 -40.18 61.50
N GLY A 115 29.06 -40.00 61.13
CA GLY A 115 29.99 -39.04 61.76
C GLY A 115 29.65 -37.60 61.35
N SER A 116 29.87 -36.62 62.24
CA SER A 116 29.48 -35.23 61.96
C SER A 116 30.44 -34.15 62.48
N ILE A 117 30.60 -33.08 61.69
CA ILE A 117 31.11 -31.78 62.14
C ILE A 117 29.96 -30.77 61.96
N ASN A 118 29.47 -30.22 63.07
CA ASN A 118 28.21 -29.50 63.11
C ASN A 118 28.34 -28.19 63.92
N ALA A 119 28.18 -27.07 63.21
CA ALA A 119 28.12 -25.72 63.75
C ALA A 119 26.74 -25.07 63.56
N ASN A 120 25.67 -25.86 63.41
CA ASN A 120 24.32 -25.35 63.20
C ASN A 120 23.85 -24.47 64.39
N GLY A 121 23.38 -23.26 64.10
CA GLY A 121 22.91 -22.31 65.11
C GLY A 121 23.99 -21.83 66.10
N LYS A 122 25.29 -22.09 65.84
CA LYS A 122 26.41 -21.73 66.72
C LYS A 122 27.01 -20.35 66.42
N GLY A 123 26.44 -19.61 65.47
CA GLY A 123 26.80 -18.24 65.13
C GLY A 123 26.15 -17.20 66.04
N TYR A 124 25.73 -16.06 65.46
CA TYR A 124 25.11 -14.99 66.24
C TYR A 124 23.70 -15.36 66.71
N ALA A 125 23.35 -15.03 67.95
CA ALA A 125 22.01 -15.25 68.48
C ALA A 125 20.96 -14.33 67.81
N GLY A 126 19.67 -14.68 67.94
CA GLY A 126 18.56 -13.91 67.38
C GLY A 126 18.61 -12.40 67.68
N GLY A 127 18.46 -11.59 66.64
CA GLY A 127 18.52 -10.13 66.65
C GLY A 127 19.92 -9.55 66.77
N LEU A 128 20.98 -10.36 66.65
CA LEU A 128 22.38 -9.95 66.70
C LEU A 128 23.14 -10.41 65.45
N GLY A 129 24.28 -9.77 65.19
CA GLY A 129 25.15 -10.04 64.03
C GLY A 129 25.49 -8.75 63.28
N PRO A 130 26.33 -8.83 62.23
CA PRO A 130 26.56 -7.71 61.31
C PRO A 130 25.28 -7.28 60.59
N GLU A 131 24.51 -8.25 60.08
CA GLU A 131 23.26 -8.02 59.33
C GLU A 131 22.11 -8.86 59.91
N PRO A 132 21.66 -8.55 61.14
CA PRO A 132 20.55 -9.26 61.75
C PRO A 132 19.22 -8.86 61.10
N GLY A 133 18.26 -9.78 61.08
CA GLY A 133 16.91 -9.42 60.68
C GLY A 133 16.30 -8.36 61.62
N VAL A 134 15.52 -7.43 61.08
CA VAL A 134 14.89 -6.37 61.87
C VAL A 134 13.87 -6.97 62.83
N SER A 135 14.06 -6.70 64.13
CA SER A 135 13.18 -7.16 65.20
C SER A 135 11.92 -6.32 65.29
N VAL A 136 10.76 -6.95 65.53
CA VAL A 136 9.46 -6.27 65.56
C VAL A 136 8.75 -6.42 66.91
N HIS A 137 8.21 -5.31 67.41
CA HIS A 137 7.58 -5.24 68.74
C HIS A 137 6.08 -4.86 68.71
N SER A 138 5.47 -4.77 67.52
CA SER A 138 4.07 -4.29 67.32
C SER A 138 3.07 -5.40 66.93
N TYR A 139 1.76 -5.12 67.02
CA TYR A 139 0.67 -6.12 66.88
C TYR A 139 0.47 -6.60 65.42
N LYS A 140 0.40 -7.93 65.20
CA LYS A 140 0.29 -8.64 63.89
C LYS A 140 1.46 -8.35 62.94
N GLN A 141 2.68 -8.74 63.33
CA GLN A 141 3.90 -8.45 62.59
C GLN A 141 4.87 -9.64 62.63
N GLY A 142 5.61 -9.82 61.54
CA GLY A 142 6.71 -10.78 61.38
C GLY A 142 8.06 -10.06 61.31
N ALA A 143 9.05 -10.57 62.03
CA ALA A 143 10.43 -10.06 62.00
C ALA A 143 11.17 -10.54 60.74
N GLY A 144 12.20 -9.81 60.30
CA GLY A 144 13.03 -10.21 59.16
C GLY A 144 13.98 -11.36 59.49
N GLY A 145 14.41 -12.12 58.48
CA GLY A 145 15.45 -13.14 58.60
C GLY A 145 16.86 -12.54 58.63
N GLY A 146 17.82 -13.27 59.21
CA GLY A 146 19.23 -12.84 59.23
C GLY A 146 19.89 -12.98 57.86
N GLY A 147 20.86 -12.13 57.56
CA GLY A 147 21.69 -12.20 56.34
C GLY A 147 23.08 -12.77 56.60
N TYR A 148 23.58 -13.59 55.68
CA TYR A 148 24.98 -14.00 55.52
C TYR A 148 25.06 -14.95 54.33
N GLY A 149 25.97 -14.72 53.37
CA GLY A 149 26.00 -15.49 52.13
C GLY A 149 24.88 -15.09 51.16
N GLY A 150 23.63 -15.13 51.60
CA GLY A 150 22.44 -14.57 50.96
C GLY A 150 21.69 -13.58 51.87
N SER A 151 20.89 -12.68 51.29
CA SER A 151 20.02 -11.79 52.07
C SER A 151 18.94 -12.59 52.81
N GLY A 152 18.61 -12.17 54.03
CA GLY A 152 17.43 -12.65 54.74
C GLY A 152 16.14 -12.16 54.09
N GLY A 153 15.08 -12.95 54.16
CA GLY A 153 13.74 -12.54 53.76
C GLY A 153 13.15 -11.50 54.71
N ASN A 154 12.32 -10.60 54.18
CA ASN A 154 11.51 -9.71 55.00
C ASN A 154 10.41 -10.53 55.69
N GLY A 155 10.17 -10.24 56.96
CA GLY A 155 8.90 -10.56 57.59
C GLY A 155 7.83 -9.58 57.12
N GLN A 156 6.60 -9.75 57.57
CA GLN A 156 5.49 -8.85 57.21
C GLN A 156 5.79 -7.35 57.42
N THR A 157 6.67 -7.01 58.37
CA THR A 157 7.06 -5.61 58.65
C THR A 157 8.52 -5.40 59.02
N GLY A 158 9.28 -6.46 59.34
CA GLY A 158 10.71 -6.37 59.59
C GLY A 158 11.50 -6.70 58.32
N GLU A 159 12.40 -5.81 57.92
CA GLU A 159 13.34 -6.06 56.82
C GLU A 159 14.33 -7.18 57.20
N GLY A 160 14.71 -7.99 56.22
CA GLY A 160 15.77 -9.00 56.35
C GLY A 160 17.16 -8.37 56.38
N GLY A 161 18.15 -9.13 56.79
CA GLY A 161 19.55 -8.70 56.79
C GLY A 161 20.23 -8.82 55.42
N ASP A 162 21.23 -7.96 55.17
CA ASP A 162 22.04 -7.95 53.95
C ASP A 162 23.16 -9.00 53.93
N VAL A 163 23.79 -9.15 52.75
CA VAL A 163 24.91 -10.07 52.50
C VAL A 163 26.24 -9.47 52.97
N TYR A 164 27.08 -10.26 53.64
CA TYR A 164 28.48 -9.91 53.95
C TYR A 164 29.41 -11.14 53.89
N GLY A 165 30.71 -10.91 54.09
CA GLY A 165 31.76 -11.93 54.12
C GLY A 165 32.38 -12.25 52.76
N SER A 166 33.46 -13.02 52.77
CA SER A 166 34.22 -13.44 51.57
C SER A 166 33.59 -14.66 50.90
N VAL A 167 33.48 -14.65 49.56
CA VAL A 167 33.07 -15.82 48.75
C VAL A 167 34.14 -16.91 48.78
N THR A 168 35.41 -16.52 48.63
CA THR A 168 36.53 -17.45 48.43
C THR A 168 37.16 -17.91 49.73
N THR A 169 37.07 -17.12 50.80
CA THR A 169 37.66 -17.44 52.10
C THR A 169 36.64 -17.17 53.24
N PRO A 170 35.50 -17.88 53.28
CA PRO A 170 34.45 -17.64 54.26
C PRO A 170 34.90 -18.06 55.66
N SER A 171 34.81 -17.14 56.63
CA SER A 171 35.20 -17.39 58.03
C SER A 171 34.28 -16.72 59.05
N ASP A 172 33.30 -15.93 58.61
CA ASP A 172 32.39 -15.22 59.49
C ASP A 172 31.23 -16.11 59.95
N PHE A 173 30.65 -15.79 61.10
CA PHE A 173 29.41 -16.41 61.56
C PHE A 173 28.20 -15.84 60.81
N GLY A 174 27.17 -16.67 60.63
CA GLY A 174 25.86 -16.23 60.16
C GLY A 174 25.16 -15.32 61.17
N SER A 175 24.42 -14.32 60.68
CA SER A 175 23.64 -13.42 61.54
C SER A 175 22.35 -14.09 62.06
N GLY A 176 21.90 -13.65 63.24
CA GLY A 176 20.63 -14.10 63.81
C GLY A 176 19.42 -13.44 63.15
N GLY A 177 18.31 -14.17 63.06
CA GLY A 177 17.03 -13.64 62.61
C GLY A 177 16.45 -12.63 63.60
N GLY A 178 15.58 -11.75 63.12
CA GLY A 178 14.97 -10.71 63.94
C GLY A 178 14.09 -11.29 65.04
N ASN A 179 14.16 -10.67 66.22
CA ASN A 179 13.35 -11.07 67.36
C ASN A 179 11.89 -10.69 67.12
N GLY A 180 10.99 -11.65 67.34
CA GLY A 180 9.59 -11.35 67.54
C GLY A 180 9.38 -10.84 68.97
N SER A 181 8.26 -10.16 69.21
CA SER A 181 7.95 -9.64 70.56
C SER A 181 7.89 -10.69 71.67
N CYS A 182 7.72 -11.97 71.33
CA CYS A 182 7.55 -13.07 72.30
C CYS A 182 8.56 -14.20 72.14
N TYR A 183 9.26 -14.26 71.01
CA TYR A 183 10.24 -15.31 70.73
C TYR A 183 11.50 -14.70 70.13
N PRO A 184 12.68 -15.18 70.54
CA PRO A 184 13.91 -14.83 69.85
C PRO A 184 13.86 -15.30 68.40
N GLY A 185 14.56 -14.59 67.52
CA GLY A 185 14.84 -15.08 66.17
C GLY A 185 15.78 -16.28 66.20
N GLY A 186 15.81 -17.02 65.09
CA GLY A 186 16.73 -18.13 64.91
C GLY A 186 18.19 -17.65 65.00
N ALA A 187 19.05 -18.43 65.63
CA ALA A 187 20.49 -18.13 65.67
C ALA A 187 21.13 -18.44 64.31
N GLY A 188 22.13 -17.67 63.88
CA GLY A 188 22.86 -17.95 62.65
C GLY A 188 23.79 -19.16 62.76
N GLY A 189 24.20 -19.71 61.63
CA GLY A 189 25.18 -20.79 61.52
C GLY A 189 26.57 -20.35 61.95
N GLY A 190 27.38 -21.30 62.41
CA GLY A 190 28.74 -21.08 62.87
C GLY A 190 29.79 -20.97 61.76
N ALA A 191 31.07 -21.11 62.10
CA ALA A 191 32.16 -21.19 61.12
C ALA A 191 33.00 -22.45 61.32
N LEU A 192 33.32 -23.12 60.21
CA LEU A 192 34.13 -24.33 60.15
C LEU A 192 35.26 -24.13 59.13
N ILE A 193 36.51 -24.16 59.59
CA ILE A 193 37.70 -24.06 58.73
C ILE A 193 38.51 -25.36 58.85
N LEU A 194 38.67 -26.08 57.75
CA LEU A 194 39.31 -27.39 57.65
C LEU A 194 40.50 -27.31 56.67
N ASP A 195 41.70 -27.69 57.09
CA ASP A 195 42.92 -27.71 56.29
C ASP A 195 43.58 -29.10 56.35
N VAL A 196 43.30 -29.93 55.34
CA VAL A 196 43.62 -31.36 55.30
C VAL A 196 44.53 -31.64 54.10
N PRO A 197 45.85 -31.40 54.20
CA PRO A 197 46.79 -31.54 53.08
C PRO A 197 46.79 -32.91 52.38
N GLY A 198 46.42 -33.99 53.09
CA GLY A 198 46.22 -35.32 52.52
C GLY A 198 44.80 -35.52 51.97
N THR A 199 44.10 -36.55 52.45
CA THR A 199 42.75 -36.92 51.98
C THR A 199 41.68 -36.53 52.99
N LEU A 200 40.63 -35.86 52.52
CA LEU A 200 39.35 -35.73 53.21
C LEU A 200 38.37 -36.77 52.64
N SER A 201 38.13 -37.84 53.40
CA SER A 201 37.12 -38.88 53.10
C SER A 201 35.83 -38.52 53.84
N LEU A 202 34.81 -38.07 53.11
CA LEU A 202 33.55 -37.56 53.68
C LEU A 202 32.37 -38.45 53.28
N ASP A 203 32.02 -39.42 54.13
CA ASP A 203 30.76 -40.19 54.05
C ASP A 203 29.71 -39.72 55.08
N GLY A 204 30.14 -38.91 56.05
CA GLY A 204 29.31 -38.25 57.05
C GLY A 204 28.77 -36.87 56.62
N SER A 205 28.65 -35.95 57.58
CA SER A 205 28.11 -34.60 57.32
C SER A 205 28.95 -33.47 57.92
N ILE A 206 29.14 -32.39 57.16
CA ILE A 206 29.71 -31.12 57.63
C ILE A 206 28.63 -30.03 57.51
N THR A 207 28.16 -29.48 58.62
CA THR A 207 26.99 -28.57 58.60
C THR A 207 27.21 -27.29 59.39
N SER A 208 26.73 -26.16 58.87
CA SER A 208 26.73 -24.85 59.52
C SER A 208 25.43 -24.08 59.22
N ASN A 209 24.29 -24.73 59.44
CA ASN A 209 22.97 -24.21 59.11
C ASN A 209 22.48 -23.17 60.13
N GLY A 210 21.69 -22.20 59.66
CA GLY A 210 20.94 -21.29 60.51
C GLY A 210 19.80 -22.00 61.25
N GLY A 211 19.47 -21.50 62.42
CA GLY A 211 18.33 -21.98 63.21
C GLY A 211 17.02 -21.34 62.77
N ASP A 212 15.93 -22.08 62.92
CA ASP A 212 14.59 -21.59 62.59
C ASP A 212 14.10 -20.51 63.57
N GLY A 213 13.34 -19.55 63.03
CA GLY A 213 12.53 -18.61 63.78
C GLY A 213 11.35 -19.32 64.46
N SER A 214 11.06 -18.93 65.69
CA SER A 214 9.96 -19.46 66.47
C SER A 214 8.65 -18.72 66.17
N GLY A 215 7.54 -19.47 66.05
CA GLY A 215 6.20 -18.93 65.86
C GLY A 215 5.17 -19.76 66.63
N GLY A 216 4.10 -19.12 67.12
CA GLY A 216 3.09 -19.79 67.93
C GLY A 216 1.72 -19.12 67.89
N ALA A 217 0.66 -19.94 67.94
CA ALA A 217 -0.71 -19.47 67.84
C ALA A 217 -1.15 -18.54 68.99
N SER A 218 -0.44 -18.58 70.12
CA SER A 218 -0.75 -17.81 71.33
C SER A 218 -0.39 -16.32 71.24
N CYS A 219 0.50 -15.90 70.32
CA CYS A 219 1.00 -14.52 70.28
C CYS A 219 0.90 -13.81 68.93
N TYR A 220 0.34 -14.43 67.87
CA TYR A 220 0.14 -13.81 66.54
C TYR A 220 1.37 -13.07 65.97
N ARG A 221 2.59 -13.51 66.36
CA ARG A 221 3.86 -12.83 66.06
C ARG A 221 4.92 -13.90 65.85
N ASP A 222 5.64 -13.76 64.75
CA ASP A 222 6.56 -14.76 64.24
C ASP A 222 7.98 -14.13 64.18
N SER A 223 9.00 -14.84 64.68
CA SER A 223 10.39 -14.39 64.59
C SER A 223 11.06 -14.87 63.30
N GLY A 224 12.13 -14.19 62.87
CA GLY A 224 12.84 -14.53 61.63
C GLY A 224 13.81 -15.69 61.82
N GLY A 225 14.11 -16.39 60.72
CA GLY A 225 15.13 -17.44 60.69
C GLY A 225 16.56 -16.87 60.70
N GLY A 226 17.50 -17.59 61.28
CA GLY A 226 18.94 -17.24 61.26
C GLY A 226 19.59 -17.59 59.93
N ALA A 227 20.62 -16.85 59.54
CA ALA A 227 21.36 -17.15 58.30
C ALA A 227 22.23 -18.41 58.44
N GLY A 228 22.56 -19.07 57.34
CA GLY A 228 23.62 -20.08 57.29
C GLY A 228 24.99 -19.50 57.68
N GLY A 229 25.97 -20.36 57.94
CA GLY A 229 27.32 -20.00 58.38
C GLY A 229 28.41 -20.19 57.32
N SER A 230 29.66 -20.22 57.76
CA SER A 230 30.84 -20.45 56.91
C SER A 230 31.32 -21.89 56.97
N ILE A 231 31.65 -22.47 55.81
CA ILE A 231 32.42 -23.70 55.69
C ILE A 231 33.56 -23.46 54.70
N TRP A 232 34.80 -23.57 55.16
CA TRP A 232 35.99 -23.44 54.32
C TRP A 232 36.85 -24.70 54.44
N ILE A 233 37.04 -25.40 53.32
CA ILE A 233 37.82 -26.64 53.23
C ILE A 233 38.99 -26.41 52.27
N ASN A 234 40.19 -26.75 52.72
CA ASN A 234 41.37 -26.90 51.88
C ASN A 234 41.85 -28.35 52.01
N THR A 235 41.95 -29.08 50.89
CA THR A 235 42.38 -30.48 50.94
C THR A 235 43.24 -30.90 49.75
N GLY A 236 44.06 -31.94 49.94
CA GLY A 236 44.72 -32.63 48.85
C GLY A 236 43.69 -33.36 47.99
N THR A 237 43.10 -34.43 48.51
CA THR A 237 42.08 -35.23 47.81
C THR A 237 40.75 -35.15 48.55
N LEU A 238 39.67 -34.77 47.85
CA LEU A 238 38.31 -34.89 48.34
C LEU A 238 37.68 -36.18 47.80
N ASP A 239 37.19 -37.03 48.70
CA ASP A 239 36.56 -38.32 48.37
C ASP A 239 35.31 -38.57 49.24
N GLY A 240 34.42 -39.46 48.81
CA GLY A 240 33.22 -39.88 49.55
C GLY A 240 31.88 -39.44 48.94
N GLU A 241 30.78 -39.85 49.58
CA GLU A 241 29.38 -39.60 49.15
C GLU A 241 28.52 -38.86 50.21
N GLY A 242 29.16 -38.22 51.18
CA GLY A 242 28.52 -37.45 52.25
C GLY A 242 27.96 -36.09 51.83
N SER A 243 27.74 -35.20 52.80
CA SER A 243 27.09 -33.89 52.57
C SER A 243 27.77 -32.71 53.28
N ILE A 244 27.70 -31.53 52.64
CA ILE A 244 28.11 -30.24 53.19
C ILE A 244 26.94 -29.26 53.11
N SER A 245 26.54 -28.65 54.22
CA SER A 245 25.34 -27.79 54.27
C SER A 245 25.57 -26.51 55.07
N ALA A 246 25.19 -25.37 54.50
CA ALA A 246 25.17 -24.07 55.16
C ALA A 246 23.84 -23.35 54.89
N ASN A 247 22.71 -24.05 54.99
CA ASN A 247 21.38 -23.54 54.69
C ASN A 247 20.90 -22.51 55.73
N GLY A 248 20.09 -21.55 55.32
CA GLY A 248 19.38 -20.63 56.22
C GLY A 248 18.21 -21.29 56.95
N GLY A 249 17.88 -20.80 58.14
CA GLY A 249 16.75 -21.27 58.93
C GLY A 249 15.41 -20.71 58.45
N GLY A 250 14.33 -21.47 58.61
CA GLY A 250 12.98 -21.05 58.25
C GLY A 250 12.41 -19.96 59.17
N GLY A 251 11.53 -19.10 58.67
CA GLY A 251 10.81 -18.10 59.47
C GLY A 251 9.63 -18.69 60.24
N GLY A 252 9.26 -18.10 61.39
CA GLY A 252 8.11 -18.54 62.19
C GLY A 252 6.78 -18.46 61.44
N GLY A 253 5.83 -19.38 61.71
CA GLY A 253 4.73 -19.68 60.77
C GLY A 253 3.28 -19.59 61.28
N ALA A 254 2.93 -18.83 62.32
CA ALA A 254 1.56 -18.88 62.86
C ALA A 254 0.54 -18.01 62.11
N TYR A 255 0.76 -16.69 61.96
CA TYR A 255 -0.26 -15.77 61.39
C TYR A 255 0.30 -14.50 60.71
N GLY A 256 1.51 -14.07 61.08
CA GLY A 256 2.16 -12.84 60.57
C GLY A 256 3.51 -13.10 59.88
N GLY A 257 3.95 -14.36 59.86
CA GLY A 257 5.11 -14.98 59.22
C GLY A 257 6.44 -14.21 59.24
N GLY A 258 7.44 -14.78 59.91
CA GLY A 258 8.79 -14.24 59.92
C GLY A 258 9.49 -14.49 58.59
N GLY A 259 10.47 -13.66 58.24
CA GLY A 259 11.33 -13.87 57.08
C GLY A 259 12.26 -15.07 57.25
N GLY A 260 12.55 -15.78 56.17
CA GLY A 260 13.53 -16.87 56.15
C GLY A 260 14.96 -16.32 56.22
N GLY A 261 15.89 -17.02 56.87
CA GLY A 261 17.30 -16.62 56.92
C GLY A 261 18.01 -16.86 55.58
N GLY A 262 19.01 -16.05 55.24
CA GLY A 262 19.83 -16.26 54.03
C GLY A 262 20.69 -17.53 54.12
N GLY A 263 20.98 -18.16 52.98
CA GLY A 263 21.91 -19.29 52.90
C GLY A 263 23.37 -18.84 53.03
N GLY A 264 24.22 -19.64 53.67
CA GLY A 264 25.60 -19.32 54.05
C GLY A 264 26.64 -19.44 52.92
N ARG A 265 27.91 -19.62 53.28
CA ARG A 265 29.02 -19.68 52.31
C ARG A 265 29.82 -20.96 52.48
N ILE A 266 30.01 -21.69 51.38
CA ILE A 266 30.84 -22.89 51.32
C ILE A 266 31.98 -22.60 50.34
N ALA A 267 33.23 -22.84 50.75
CA ALA A 267 34.40 -22.78 49.87
C ALA A 267 35.22 -24.07 49.99
N VAL A 268 35.49 -24.74 48.87
CA VAL A 268 36.25 -25.99 48.82
C VAL A 268 37.42 -25.85 47.84
N TYR A 269 38.63 -26.01 48.36
CA TYR A 269 39.87 -26.08 47.60
C TYR A 269 40.35 -27.51 47.61
N SER A 270 40.51 -28.14 46.44
CA SER A 270 40.98 -29.52 46.31
C SER A 270 42.08 -29.63 45.25
N THR A 271 43.06 -30.51 45.43
CA THR A 271 44.00 -30.85 44.34
C THR A 271 43.42 -31.89 43.39
N THR A 272 42.70 -32.87 43.97
CA THR A 272 41.98 -33.94 43.27
C THR A 272 40.61 -34.07 43.92
N ASP A 273 39.56 -34.20 43.12
CA ASP A 273 38.19 -34.46 43.58
C ASP A 273 37.67 -35.72 42.88
N THR A 274 37.44 -36.78 43.65
CA THR A 274 36.82 -38.03 43.19
C THR A 274 35.44 -38.25 43.80
N SER A 275 34.94 -37.24 44.50
CA SER A 275 33.79 -37.36 45.37
C SER A 275 32.46 -37.16 44.64
N ALA A 276 31.37 -37.58 45.29
CA ALA A 276 30.00 -37.28 44.90
C ALA A 276 29.27 -36.54 46.04
N ILE A 277 29.97 -35.61 46.69
CA ILE A 277 29.44 -34.86 47.84
C ILE A 277 28.30 -33.95 47.42
N ASP A 278 27.20 -34.01 48.17
CA ASP A 278 26.10 -33.06 48.03
C ASP A 278 26.40 -31.76 48.81
N MET A 279 26.39 -30.62 48.11
CA MET A 279 26.70 -29.30 48.68
C MET A 279 25.48 -28.38 48.58
N GLN A 280 25.07 -27.80 49.72
CA GLN A 280 23.86 -26.98 49.80
C GLN A 280 24.08 -25.70 50.61
N ALA A 281 23.63 -24.56 50.06
CA ALA A 281 23.64 -23.26 50.73
C ALA A 281 22.31 -22.52 50.47
N TYR A 282 21.20 -23.21 50.66
CA TYR A 282 19.85 -22.70 50.36
C TYR A 282 19.40 -21.62 51.34
N GLY A 283 18.55 -20.72 50.86
CA GLY A 283 17.81 -19.82 51.73
C GLY A 283 16.77 -20.55 52.58
N GLY A 284 16.39 -19.93 53.69
CA GLY A 284 15.37 -20.44 54.60
C GLY A 284 13.95 -20.20 54.08
N TRP A 285 13.05 -21.16 54.34
CA TRP A 285 11.64 -21.08 53.95
C TRP A 285 10.86 -20.02 54.77
N SER A 286 9.82 -19.42 54.19
CA SER A 286 8.91 -18.50 54.90
C SER A 286 7.48 -18.52 54.32
N LYS A 287 6.51 -18.04 55.10
CA LYS A 287 5.15 -17.73 54.62
C LYS A 287 5.01 -16.34 53.99
N TRP A 288 6.00 -15.46 54.13
CA TRP A 288 6.02 -14.12 53.51
C TRP A 288 7.11 -14.01 52.47
N GLN A 289 8.37 -13.95 52.88
CA GLN A 289 9.50 -13.85 51.98
C GLN A 289 10.61 -14.81 52.42
N TRP A 290 11.02 -15.68 51.50
CA TRP A 290 12.01 -16.71 51.74
C TRP A 290 13.39 -16.04 51.73
N GLY A 291 14.41 -16.67 52.31
CA GLY A 291 15.78 -16.17 52.23
C GLY A 291 16.38 -16.39 50.84
N ALA A 292 17.37 -15.58 50.46
CA ALA A 292 18.17 -15.84 49.27
C ALA A 292 19.15 -16.99 49.50
N ALA A 293 19.53 -17.66 48.42
CA ALA A 293 20.64 -18.61 48.42
C ALA A 293 21.94 -17.93 48.83
N GLY A 294 22.78 -18.73 49.47
CA GLY A 294 24.19 -18.47 49.65
C GLY A 294 25.01 -18.80 48.41
N VAL A 295 26.29 -19.07 48.63
CA VAL A 295 27.24 -19.42 47.56
C VAL A 295 28.04 -20.65 47.90
N ILE A 296 28.33 -21.46 46.88
CA ILE A 296 29.29 -22.56 46.93
C ILE A 296 30.41 -22.22 45.95
N TYR A 297 31.63 -22.05 46.44
CA TYR A 297 32.82 -21.81 45.65
C TYR A 297 33.70 -23.06 45.67
N THR A 298 34.11 -23.54 44.50
CA THR A 298 35.00 -24.71 44.37
C THR A 298 36.21 -24.35 43.53
N LYS A 299 37.40 -24.79 43.94
CA LYS A 299 38.63 -24.54 43.19
C LYS A 299 39.54 -25.75 43.21
N SER A 300 39.70 -26.37 42.04
CA SER A 300 40.72 -27.39 41.80
C SER A 300 42.13 -26.79 41.66
N ALA A 301 43.16 -27.63 41.78
CA ALA A 301 44.54 -27.22 41.51
C ALA A 301 44.79 -26.81 40.04
N SER A 302 44.01 -27.33 39.09
CA SER A 302 44.11 -27.00 37.66
C SER A 302 43.44 -25.69 37.27
N GLN A 303 42.54 -25.18 38.11
CA GLN A 303 41.78 -23.95 37.87
C GLN A 303 42.58 -22.70 38.25
N ALA A 304 42.41 -21.63 37.48
CA ALA A 304 43.05 -20.35 37.78
C ALA A 304 42.26 -19.58 38.85
N TYR A 305 40.94 -19.53 38.70
CA TYR A 305 40.06 -18.65 39.48
C TYR A 305 38.92 -19.38 40.20
N GLY A 306 38.61 -20.64 39.86
CA GLY A 306 37.59 -21.47 40.50
C GLY A 306 36.16 -21.20 40.02
N ASP A 307 35.23 -22.06 40.42
CA ASP A 307 33.83 -22.06 40.01
C ASP A 307 32.91 -21.59 41.13
N LEU A 308 31.86 -20.84 40.78
CA LEU A 308 30.82 -20.40 41.70
C LEU A 308 29.47 -21.04 41.36
N ILE A 309 28.79 -21.59 42.36
CA ILE A 309 27.45 -22.15 42.23
C ILE A 309 26.50 -21.39 43.15
N VAL A 310 25.38 -20.94 42.58
CA VAL A 310 24.24 -20.37 43.30
C VAL A 310 23.02 -21.24 43.01
N ASP A 311 22.55 -21.91 44.05
CA ASP A 311 21.44 -22.85 43.99
C ASP A 311 20.50 -22.50 45.15
N ASN A 312 19.22 -22.24 44.85
CA ASN A 312 18.22 -21.98 45.87
C ASN A 312 17.15 -23.08 45.96
N ASN A 313 17.35 -24.26 45.36
CA ASN A 313 16.40 -25.38 45.45
C ASN A 313 14.93 -25.00 45.12
N ASP A 314 14.75 -24.23 44.05
CA ASP A 314 13.46 -23.71 43.57
C ASP A 314 12.74 -22.78 44.58
N ILE A 315 13.49 -22.27 45.57
CA ILE A 315 13.04 -21.21 46.47
C ILE A 315 13.05 -19.89 45.70
N SER A 316 11.87 -19.54 45.16
CA SER A 316 11.65 -18.22 44.59
C SER A 316 11.52 -17.22 45.74
N ALA A 317 12.59 -16.44 45.95
CA ALA A 317 12.67 -15.41 46.97
C ALA A 317 12.73 -14.01 46.31
N PRO A 318 11.64 -13.56 45.67
CA PRO A 318 11.64 -12.30 44.93
C PRO A 318 12.00 -11.14 45.86
N GLY A 319 13.04 -10.37 45.52
CA GLY A 319 13.51 -9.22 46.30
C GLY A 319 14.60 -9.52 47.33
N THR A 320 15.00 -10.78 47.52
CA THR A 320 16.22 -11.14 48.27
C THR A 320 17.27 -11.66 47.30
N ASN A 321 18.51 -11.22 47.43
CA ASN A 321 19.56 -11.51 46.45
C ASN A 321 20.83 -12.06 47.12
N GLN A 322 21.62 -12.80 46.36
CA GLN A 322 23.05 -12.86 46.60
C GLN A 322 23.67 -11.63 45.93
N VAL A 323 24.47 -10.86 46.68
CA VAL A 323 25.07 -9.63 46.20
C VAL A 323 26.58 -9.75 46.18
N LEU A 324 27.19 -9.45 45.03
CA LEU A 324 28.62 -9.29 44.91
C LEU A 324 29.03 -7.98 45.60
N THR A 325 29.84 -8.09 46.65
CA THR A 325 30.27 -6.96 47.49
C THR A 325 31.69 -6.46 47.17
N THR A 326 32.45 -7.23 46.39
CA THR A 326 33.82 -6.90 45.95
C THR A 326 34.09 -7.51 44.58
N THR A 327 34.96 -6.92 43.75
CA THR A 327 35.32 -7.49 42.44
C THR A 327 35.80 -8.95 42.52
N LEU A 328 35.31 -9.80 41.62
CA LEU A 328 35.58 -11.25 41.59
C LEU A 328 35.88 -11.72 40.17
N THR A 329 36.86 -12.62 40.03
CA THR A 329 37.15 -13.36 38.80
C THR A 329 36.86 -14.83 39.03
N LEU A 330 36.22 -15.48 38.07
CA LEU A 330 35.82 -16.89 38.11
C LEU A 330 36.20 -17.59 36.82
N ASP A 331 36.48 -18.89 36.91
CA ASP A 331 36.56 -19.75 35.74
C ASP A 331 35.14 -20.02 35.22
N ASN A 332 34.21 -20.48 36.08
CA ASN A 332 32.80 -20.68 35.69
C ASN A 332 31.83 -20.15 36.74
N ILE A 333 30.59 -19.86 36.33
CA ILE A 333 29.47 -19.60 37.24
C ILE A 333 28.25 -20.43 36.82
N THR A 334 27.60 -21.03 37.81
CA THR A 334 26.39 -21.82 37.64
C THR A 334 25.24 -21.24 38.47
N LEU A 335 24.15 -20.87 37.80
CA LEU A 335 22.94 -20.34 38.45
C LEU A 335 21.78 -21.30 38.18
N ARG A 336 21.22 -21.90 39.22
CA ARG A 336 20.16 -22.92 39.08
C ARG A 336 19.11 -22.82 40.18
N ASN A 337 17.94 -23.41 39.96
CA ASN A 337 16.97 -23.63 41.03
C ASN A 337 16.57 -22.33 41.74
N SER A 338 16.24 -21.28 40.98
CA SER A 338 15.97 -19.91 41.48
C SER A 338 17.16 -19.20 42.14
N GLY A 339 18.40 -19.63 41.86
CA GLY A 339 19.62 -18.91 42.27
C GLY A 339 19.71 -17.53 41.61
N ASN A 340 19.80 -16.49 42.43
CA ASN A 340 19.85 -15.10 41.97
C ASN A 340 21.13 -14.40 42.44
N TYR A 341 21.90 -13.89 41.48
CA TYR A 341 23.18 -13.23 41.71
C TYR A 341 23.16 -11.80 41.16
N VAL A 342 23.53 -10.82 41.97
CA VAL A 342 23.49 -9.40 41.62
C VAL A 342 24.88 -8.78 41.72
N VAL A 343 25.36 -8.24 40.60
CA VAL A 343 26.57 -7.41 40.53
C VAL A 343 26.16 -5.95 40.76
N GLN A 344 26.63 -5.34 41.84
CA GLN A 344 26.32 -3.94 42.15
C GLN A 344 27.11 -2.96 41.27
N GLU A 345 26.62 -1.72 41.17
CA GLU A 345 27.21 -0.64 40.35
C GLU A 345 28.71 -0.40 40.62
N SER A 346 29.17 -0.61 41.86
CA SER A 346 30.55 -0.38 42.29
C SER A 346 31.49 -1.59 42.09
N CYS A 347 30.98 -2.71 41.56
CA CYS A 347 31.70 -3.98 41.49
C CYS A 347 31.86 -4.47 40.04
N GLY A 348 32.90 -5.29 39.83
CA GLY A 348 33.13 -6.00 38.57
C GLY A 348 33.10 -7.52 38.75
N LEU A 349 32.49 -8.24 37.82
CA LEU A 349 32.55 -9.70 37.74
C LEU A 349 33.21 -10.11 36.43
N SER A 350 34.29 -10.90 36.48
CA SER A 350 34.96 -11.45 35.29
C SER A 350 34.78 -12.96 35.23
N ILE A 351 34.28 -13.48 34.12
CA ILE A 351 34.05 -14.92 33.91
C ILE A 351 34.88 -15.36 32.70
N GLU A 352 35.87 -16.22 32.93
CA GLU A 352 36.84 -16.68 31.91
C GLU A 352 36.41 -17.95 31.17
N GLY A 353 35.31 -18.57 31.58
CA GLY A 353 34.82 -19.84 31.07
C GLY A 353 33.31 -19.85 30.86
N VAL A 354 32.63 -20.91 31.28
CA VAL A 354 31.25 -21.22 30.92
C VAL A 354 30.25 -20.61 31.89
N PHE A 355 29.20 -20.01 31.34
CA PHE A 355 28.03 -19.55 32.07
C PHE A 355 26.87 -20.54 31.85
N THR A 356 26.53 -21.35 32.86
CA THR A 356 25.47 -22.37 32.71
C THR A 356 24.34 -22.22 33.72
N GLY A 357 23.10 -22.37 33.25
CA GLY A 357 21.96 -22.69 34.09
C GLY A 357 21.52 -24.13 33.85
N CYS A 358 21.32 -24.87 34.94
CA CYS A 358 20.81 -26.24 34.90
C CYS A 358 19.53 -26.29 35.75
N ASN A 359 18.38 -26.52 35.09
CA ASN A 359 17.12 -27.02 35.69
C ASN A 359 16.17 -26.07 36.46
N SER A 360 16.29 -24.75 36.32
CA SER A 360 15.20 -23.74 36.44
C SER A 360 15.82 -22.34 36.59
N SER A 361 15.06 -21.30 36.23
CA SER A 361 15.44 -19.90 36.00
C SER A 361 16.43 -19.28 37.01
N GLY A 362 17.72 -19.57 36.84
CA GLY A 362 18.78 -18.80 37.48
C GLY A 362 18.78 -17.37 36.93
N ASN A 363 19.12 -16.38 37.76
CA ASN A 363 19.11 -14.97 37.38
C ASN A 363 20.46 -14.32 37.69
N LEU A 364 21.08 -13.70 36.69
CA LEU A 364 22.19 -12.78 36.86
C LEU A 364 21.71 -11.36 36.58
N THR A 365 21.88 -10.44 37.53
CA THR A 365 21.63 -9.01 37.30
C THR A 365 22.95 -8.24 37.35
N ASN A 366 23.32 -7.61 36.23
CA ASN A 366 24.47 -6.71 36.14
C ASN A 366 24.01 -5.25 36.28
N ASN A 367 24.27 -4.61 37.43
CA ASN A 367 24.12 -3.16 37.59
C ASN A 367 25.48 -2.43 37.47
N GLY A 368 26.61 -3.14 37.45
CA GLY A 368 27.96 -2.58 37.40
C GLY A 368 28.69 -2.94 36.11
N ALA A 369 29.75 -3.74 36.23
CA ALA A 369 30.50 -4.24 35.08
C ALA A 369 30.59 -5.77 35.10
N VAL A 370 30.32 -6.41 33.97
CA VAL A 370 30.58 -7.84 33.76
C VAL A 370 31.51 -8.00 32.57
N THR A 371 32.62 -8.71 32.76
CA THR A 371 33.52 -9.12 31.68
C THR A 371 33.25 -10.58 31.36
N LEU A 372 32.97 -10.87 30.10
CA LEU A 372 32.74 -12.23 29.60
C LEU A 372 33.84 -12.61 28.60
N THR A 373 33.90 -13.89 28.27
CA THR A 373 34.72 -14.39 27.16
C THR A 373 34.19 -13.85 25.82
N SER A 374 35.08 -13.79 24.82
CA SER A 374 34.73 -13.36 23.46
C SER A 374 33.64 -14.19 22.81
N SER A 375 33.40 -15.41 23.29
CA SER A 375 32.21 -16.19 22.95
C SER A 375 31.58 -16.73 24.23
N THR A 376 30.30 -16.40 24.44
CA THR A 376 29.52 -16.84 25.60
C THR A 376 28.22 -17.48 25.14
N VAL A 377 27.90 -18.64 25.73
CA VAL A 377 26.60 -19.31 25.57
C VAL A 377 25.79 -19.12 26.84
N LEU A 378 24.57 -18.60 26.74
CA LEU A 378 23.59 -18.57 27.82
C LEU A 378 22.58 -19.72 27.62
N SER A 379 22.33 -20.50 28.67
CA SER A 379 21.41 -21.64 28.62
C SER A 379 20.58 -21.73 29.91
N ASN A 380 19.24 -21.73 29.80
CA ASN A 380 18.30 -21.76 30.94
C ASN A 380 18.56 -20.70 32.04
N VAL A 381 19.09 -19.53 31.67
CA VAL A 381 19.35 -18.42 32.60
C VAL A 381 18.71 -17.14 32.09
N THR A 382 18.25 -16.31 33.02
CA THR A 382 17.97 -14.90 32.77
C THR A 382 19.20 -14.06 33.08
N PHE A 383 19.68 -13.29 32.11
CA PHE A 383 20.67 -12.25 32.33
C PHE A 383 20.00 -10.89 32.14
N THR A 384 19.97 -10.08 33.20
CA THR A 384 19.54 -8.67 33.14
C THR A 384 20.75 -7.76 33.18
N ASN A 385 21.00 -7.04 32.10
CA ASN A 385 22.10 -6.10 31.94
C ASN A 385 21.63 -4.65 32.07
N ASN A 386 21.91 -4.00 33.19
CA ASN A 386 21.73 -2.56 33.41
C ASN A 386 23.06 -1.78 33.37
N GLY A 387 24.19 -2.48 33.41
CA GLY A 387 25.55 -1.91 33.44
C GLY A 387 26.29 -2.03 32.11
N THR A 388 27.60 -2.26 32.16
CA THR A 388 28.42 -2.51 30.96
C THR A 388 28.84 -3.97 30.89
N VAL A 389 28.75 -4.57 29.69
CA VAL A 389 29.34 -5.87 29.37
C VAL A 389 30.60 -5.65 28.54
N TYR A 390 31.71 -6.24 28.98
CA TYR A 390 33.03 -6.14 28.34
C TYR A 390 33.46 -7.46 27.69
N GLY A 391 34.17 -7.35 26.57
CA GLY A 391 34.89 -8.47 25.95
C GLY A 391 34.01 -9.49 25.23
N LEU A 392 32.69 -9.30 25.21
CA LEU A 392 31.74 -10.21 24.56
C LEU A 392 31.62 -9.88 23.07
N GLU A 393 32.21 -10.71 22.21
CA GLU A 393 32.09 -10.57 20.75
C GLU A 393 30.93 -11.41 20.20
N ASN A 394 30.70 -12.61 20.73
CA ASN A 394 29.70 -13.56 20.27
C ASN A 394 28.80 -14.01 21.42
N LEU A 395 27.50 -13.82 21.28
CA LEU A 395 26.49 -14.20 22.27
C LEU A 395 25.49 -15.19 21.68
N ASP A 396 25.46 -16.41 22.23
CA ASP A 396 24.50 -17.44 21.83
C ASP A 396 23.52 -17.74 22.98
N LEU A 397 22.21 -17.56 22.74
CA LEU A 397 21.18 -17.94 23.69
C LEU A 397 20.57 -19.27 23.30
N THR A 398 20.51 -20.23 24.22
CA THR A 398 19.95 -21.57 23.99
C THR A 398 19.04 -21.98 25.13
N SER A 399 18.25 -23.04 24.93
CA SER A 399 17.48 -23.69 25.99
C SER A 399 16.67 -22.69 26.83
N SER A 400 15.82 -21.87 26.19
CA SER A 400 14.97 -20.88 26.89
C SER A 400 15.71 -19.86 27.75
N ALA A 401 16.91 -19.43 27.34
CA ALA A 401 17.61 -18.32 27.99
C ALA A 401 16.91 -16.99 27.69
N ALA A 402 16.94 -16.07 28.66
CA ALA A 402 16.42 -14.72 28.51
C ALA A 402 17.52 -13.68 28.74
N PHE A 403 17.61 -12.68 27.89
CA PHE A 403 18.60 -11.62 28.01
C PHE A 403 17.91 -10.26 27.89
N TYR A 404 17.86 -9.53 29.01
CA TYR A 404 17.26 -8.19 29.10
C TYR A 404 18.39 -7.17 29.15
N SER A 405 18.45 -6.22 28.20
CA SER A 405 19.53 -5.25 28.16
C SER A 405 19.05 -3.81 28.11
N ASN A 406 19.29 -3.10 29.21
CA ASN A 406 19.28 -1.65 29.33
C ASN A 406 20.72 -1.06 29.27
N GLY A 407 21.73 -1.92 29.42
CA GLY A 407 23.14 -1.57 29.47
C GLY A 407 23.83 -1.49 28.09
N VAL A 408 25.16 -1.32 28.12
CA VAL A 408 26.02 -1.14 26.93
C VAL A 408 26.93 -2.34 26.70
N PHE A 409 27.19 -2.67 25.43
CA PHE A 409 28.24 -3.60 24.99
C PHE A 409 29.42 -2.82 24.42
N ASP A 410 30.64 -3.27 24.69
CA ASP A 410 31.84 -2.70 24.08
C ASP A 410 32.19 -3.32 22.72
N ALA A 411 31.86 -4.60 22.51
CA ALA A 411 32.39 -5.40 21.40
C ALA A 411 31.40 -6.38 20.74
N LEU A 412 30.11 -6.36 21.08
CA LEU A 412 29.14 -7.35 20.57
C LEU A 412 29.06 -7.32 19.04
N SER A 413 29.54 -8.38 18.42
CA SER A 413 29.64 -8.54 16.97
C SER A 413 28.59 -9.52 16.45
N ASP A 414 28.44 -10.69 17.07
CA ASP A 414 27.49 -11.72 16.63
C ASP A 414 26.48 -12.07 17.74
N LEU A 415 25.20 -12.14 17.37
CA LEU A 415 24.10 -12.52 18.26
C LEU A 415 23.29 -13.66 17.65
N THR A 416 23.23 -14.81 18.35
CA THR A 416 22.33 -15.92 18.02
C THR A 416 21.25 -16.06 19.08
N VAL A 417 19.99 -15.91 18.68
CA VAL A 417 18.82 -16.17 19.53
C VAL A 417 18.26 -17.53 19.18
N GLY A 418 18.62 -18.53 19.98
CA GLY A 418 18.19 -19.91 19.80
C GLY A 418 16.75 -20.19 20.23
N ALA A 419 16.33 -21.44 20.08
CA ALA A 419 14.94 -21.84 20.30
C ALA A 419 14.47 -21.63 21.74
N GLY A 420 13.28 -21.02 21.86
CA GLY A 420 12.64 -20.64 23.11
C GLY A 420 13.32 -19.49 23.85
N SER A 421 14.41 -18.93 23.30
CA SER A 421 15.17 -17.85 23.93
C SER A 421 14.65 -16.47 23.51
N THR A 422 14.81 -15.49 24.40
CA THR A 422 14.36 -14.11 24.17
C THR A 422 15.46 -13.10 24.46
N VAL A 423 15.64 -12.15 23.55
CA VAL A 423 16.41 -10.92 23.80
C VAL A 423 15.44 -9.75 23.84
N GLU A 424 15.43 -9.01 24.95
CA GLU A 424 14.67 -7.77 25.09
C GLU A 424 15.63 -6.60 25.28
N PHE A 425 15.65 -5.68 24.31
CA PHE A 425 16.39 -4.43 24.41
C PHE A 425 15.53 -3.34 25.06
N GLN A 426 16.15 -2.50 25.87
CA GLN A 426 15.51 -1.42 26.59
C GLN A 426 16.25 -0.11 26.36
N ASN A 427 15.52 1.00 26.45
CA ASN A 427 15.91 2.38 26.22
C ASN A 427 16.52 2.69 24.85
N LEU A 428 16.17 1.91 23.84
CA LEU A 428 16.49 2.21 22.45
C LEU A 428 15.50 3.23 21.89
N THR A 429 16.02 4.24 21.20
CA THR A 429 15.26 5.30 20.51
C THR A 429 15.74 5.43 19.08
N ALA A 430 15.05 6.22 18.23
CA ALA A 430 15.45 6.40 16.83
C ALA A 430 16.90 6.90 16.67
N ASP A 431 17.37 7.72 17.61
CA ASP A 431 18.73 8.28 17.64
C ASP A 431 19.75 7.41 18.38
N LYS A 432 19.32 6.28 18.97
CA LYS A 432 20.14 5.39 19.79
C LYS A 432 19.96 3.93 19.35
N PRO A 433 20.44 3.54 18.15
CA PRO A 433 20.45 2.15 17.75
C PRO A 433 21.48 1.35 18.55
N ILE A 434 21.26 0.04 18.64
CA ILE A 434 22.33 -0.91 18.98
C ILE A 434 22.97 -1.41 17.69
N THR A 435 24.31 -1.40 17.64
CA THR A 435 25.08 -1.89 16.49
C THR A 435 25.55 -3.32 16.74
N ILE A 436 25.26 -4.22 15.80
CA ILE A 436 25.72 -5.62 15.81
C ILE A 436 26.23 -5.94 14.40
N THR A 437 27.18 -6.87 14.25
CA THR A 437 27.65 -7.33 12.93
C THR A 437 26.69 -8.34 12.34
N ASN A 438 26.46 -9.50 12.96
CA ASN A 438 25.50 -10.48 12.46
C ASN A 438 24.47 -10.86 13.51
N VAL A 439 23.23 -11.07 13.08
CA VAL A 439 22.14 -11.50 13.95
C VAL A 439 21.45 -12.71 13.33
N MET A 440 21.31 -13.78 14.11
CA MET A 440 20.57 -14.99 13.73
C MET A 440 19.47 -15.27 14.75
N VAL A 441 18.23 -15.40 14.28
CA VAL A 441 17.06 -15.76 15.10
C VAL A 441 16.53 -17.11 14.63
N LEU A 442 16.70 -18.13 15.47
CA LEU A 442 16.26 -19.50 15.17
C LEU A 442 14.76 -19.69 15.47
N ASP A 443 14.24 -20.87 15.13
CA ASP A 443 12.84 -21.27 15.42
C ASP A 443 12.46 -20.99 16.87
N THR A 444 11.34 -20.29 17.10
CA THR A 444 10.83 -19.82 18.41
C THR A 444 11.74 -18.85 19.18
N GLY A 445 12.88 -18.45 18.61
CA GLY A 445 13.70 -17.35 19.14
C GLY A 445 13.01 -16.00 18.93
N ALA A 446 13.19 -15.06 19.86
CA ALA A 446 12.53 -13.76 19.81
C ALA A 446 13.47 -12.60 20.16
N ILE A 447 13.41 -11.52 19.36
CA ILE A 447 13.96 -10.21 19.70
C ILE A 447 12.80 -9.22 19.86
N THR A 448 12.76 -8.49 20.98
CA THR A 448 11.70 -7.53 21.31
C THR A 448 12.26 -6.32 22.07
N HIS A 449 11.40 -5.35 22.38
CA HIS A 449 11.68 -4.29 23.34
C HIS A 449 10.68 -4.30 24.53
N GLU A 450 11.00 -3.57 25.61
CA GLU A 450 10.11 -3.38 26.76
C GLU A 450 8.82 -2.65 26.37
N ALA A 451 7.69 -2.94 27.03
CA ALA A 451 6.42 -2.31 26.70
C ALA A 451 6.44 -0.80 27.00
N ASN A 452 5.89 0.01 26.09
CA ASN A 452 5.70 1.43 26.36
C ASN A 452 4.52 1.69 27.30
N GLY A 453 4.60 2.81 28.03
CA GLY A 453 3.55 3.29 28.91
C GLY A 453 2.64 4.31 28.21
N ALA A 454 2.58 5.52 28.75
CA ALA A 454 1.85 6.66 28.17
C ALA A 454 2.71 7.51 27.21
N THR A 455 3.99 7.15 27.07
CA THR A 455 5.04 7.83 26.32
C THR A 455 5.75 6.83 25.41
N GLN A 456 6.35 7.32 24.32
CA GLN A 456 7.22 6.51 23.46
C GLN A 456 8.65 6.58 24.02
N ASP A 457 8.97 5.66 24.92
CA ASP A 457 10.28 5.56 25.57
C ASP A 457 11.13 4.44 24.95
N GLN A 458 10.48 3.49 24.26
CA GLN A 458 11.07 2.25 23.76
C GLN A 458 10.69 2.01 22.30
N ILE A 459 11.68 1.78 21.45
CA ILE A 459 11.51 1.16 20.13
C ILE A 459 12.56 0.05 19.96
N LEU A 460 12.36 -0.91 19.07
CA LEU A 460 13.44 -1.83 18.71
C LEU A 460 14.23 -1.24 17.54
N ASN A 461 15.45 -0.76 17.77
CA ASN A 461 16.29 -0.12 16.75
C ASN A 461 17.64 -0.84 16.59
N LEU A 462 17.75 -1.68 15.56
CA LEU A 462 18.92 -2.52 15.29
C LEU A 462 19.66 -2.02 14.04
N HIS A 463 20.94 -1.68 14.20
CA HIS A 463 21.86 -1.43 13.09
C HIS A 463 22.77 -2.66 12.90
N VAL A 464 22.48 -3.45 11.87
CA VAL A 464 23.20 -4.68 11.53
C VAL A 464 24.19 -4.38 10.41
N THR A 465 25.49 -4.42 10.70
CA THR A 465 26.54 -4.07 9.73
C THR A 465 26.88 -5.21 8.75
N GLY A 466 26.50 -6.44 9.08
CA GLY A 466 26.57 -7.64 8.26
C GLY A 466 25.18 -8.19 7.93
N ASP A 467 24.96 -9.48 8.16
CA ASP A 467 23.73 -10.18 7.78
C ASP A 467 22.74 -10.34 8.95
N LEU A 468 21.44 -10.28 8.63
CA LEU A 468 20.33 -10.59 9.54
C LEU A 468 19.57 -11.80 8.99
N ASP A 469 19.56 -12.92 9.71
CA ASP A 469 18.82 -14.14 9.35
C ASP A 469 17.74 -14.44 10.40
N VAL A 470 16.47 -14.35 10.01
CA VAL A 470 15.32 -14.73 10.83
C VAL A 470 14.69 -15.98 10.23
N GLN A 471 14.96 -17.13 10.85
CA GLN A 471 14.51 -18.42 10.35
C GLN A 471 13.01 -18.63 10.58
N ALA A 472 12.45 -19.67 9.95
CA ALA A 472 11.05 -20.05 10.15
C ALA A 472 10.76 -20.28 11.64
N GLY A 473 9.70 -19.65 12.15
CA GLY A 473 9.33 -19.66 13.56
C GLY A 473 10.10 -18.67 14.46
N GLY A 474 11.22 -18.11 13.98
CA GLY A 474 11.92 -17.00 14.63
C GLY A 474 11.17 -15.68 14.46
N SER A 475 11.33 -14.76 15.42
CA SER A 475 10.58 -13.50 15.42
C SER A 475 11.39 -12.29 15.88
N ILE A 476 11.11 -11.15 15.23
CA ILE A 476 11.48 -9.82 15.69
C ILE A 476 10.18 -9.07 15.88
N HIS A 477 9.78 -8.77 17.12
CA HIS A 477 8.45 -8.24 17.35
C HIS A 477 8.37 -7.14 18.41
N ALA A 478 7.44 -6.23 18.18
CA ALA A 478 6.98 -5.17 19.07
C ALA A 478 5.45 -5.21 19.21
N SER A 479 4.81 -6.33 18.90
CA SER A 479 3.35 -6.48 19.03
C SER A 479 2.89 -6.23 20.47
N LEU A 480 1.82 -5.45 20.66
CA LEU A 480 1.28 -5.03 21.97
C LEU A 480 2.21 -4.10 22.79
N LYS A 481 3.32 -3.63 22.22
CA LYS A 481 4.36 -2.84 22.94
C LYS A 481 4.31 -1.34 22.62
N GLY A 482 3.26 -0.87 21.95
CA GLY A 482 2.98 0.55 21.72
C GLY A 482 2.36 1.21 22.94
N TYR A 483 1.56 2.27 22.74
CA TYR A 483 0.94 2.95 23.88
C TYR A 483 0.03 2.03 24.68
N SER A 484 0.05 2.17 26.00
CA SER A 484 -0.84 1.45 26.92
C SER A 484 -2.29 1.95 26.85
N GLY A 485 -3.25 1.12 27.28
CA GLY A 485 -4.70 1.36 27.15
C GLY A 485 -5.18 2.80 27.43
N GLY A 486 -5.82 3.41 26.42
CA GLY A 486 -6.35 4.78 26.48
C GLY A 486 -5.32 5.91 26.32
N TYR A 487 -4.06 5.60 26.01
CA TYR A 487 -3.00 6.56 25.73
C TYR A 487 -2.55 6.53 24.26
N GLY A 488 -1.78 7.55 23.89
CA GLY A 488 -1.24 7.76 22.55
C GLY A 488 -1.87 8.95 21.81
N PRO A 489 -1.21 9.48 20.76
CA PRO A 489 -1.79 10.47 19.88
C PRO A 489 -3.07 9.92 19.27
N GLU A 490 -4.18 10.66 19.36
CA GLU A 490 -5.45 10.20 18.79
C GLU A 490 -5.85 8.80 19.30
N ALA A 491 -5.67 8.53 20.60
CA ALA A 491 -6.17 7.30 21.21
C ALA A 491 -7.69 7.16 21.02
N GLY A 492 -8.17 5.92 20.99
CA GLY A 492 -9.60 5.67 20.85
C GLY A 492 -10.42 6.35 21.95
N GLY A 493 -11.55 6.93 21.59
CA GLY A 493 -12.45 7.61 22.52
C GLY A 493 -12.99 6.64 23.57
N ALA A 494 -12.81 6.96 24.85
CA ALA A 494 -13.27 6.14 25.97
C ALA A 494 -14.79 5.99 26.02
N ALA A 495 -15.24 4.86 26.57
CA ALA A 495 -16.64 4.61 26.89
C ALA A 495 -17.02 5.30 28.22
N ASP A 496 -17.93 6.29 28.17
CA ASP A 496 -18.50 6.95 29.35
C ASP A 496 -19.72 6.18 29.92
N TYR A 497 -20.26 6.63 31.05
CA TYR A 497 -21.45 6.03 31.71
C TYR A 497 -22.68 5.86 30.80
N TYR A 498 -22.76 6.61 29.70
CA TYR A 498 -23.79 6.45 28.66
C TYR A 498 -23.30 5.69 27.42
N LYS A 499 -22.00 5.62 27.11
CA LYS A 499 -21.46 4.93 25.92
C LYS A 499 -21.28 3.43 26.19
N GLU A 500 -21.72 2.59 25.26
CA GLU A 500 -21.63 1.13 25.42
C GLU A 500 -20.36 0.53 24.79
N GLY A 501 -19.72 1.20 23.81
CA GLY A 501 -18.46 0.74 23.20
C GLY A 501 -17.43 1.87 23.02
N ALA A 502 -16.17 1.58 23.32
CA ALA A 502 -15.05 2.51 23.10
C ALA A 502 -14.55 2.46 21.63
N GLY A 503 -13.92 3.55 21.17
CA GLY A 503 -13.31 3.63 19.84
C GLY A 503 -11.97 2.87 19.76
N GLY A 504 -11.60 2.42 18.57
CA GLY A 504 -10.28 1.83 18.31
C GLY A 504 -9.18 2.89 18.25
N GLY A 505 -7.93 2.50 18.52
CA GLY A 505 -6.77 3.39 18.38
C GLY A 505 -6.50 3.74 16.91
N GLY A 506 -5.98 4.94 16.67
CA GLY A 506 -5.51 5.38 15.35
C GLY A 506 -3.99 5.29 15.25
N TYR A 507 -3.48 4.86 14.09
CA TYR A 507 -2.09 4.93 13.64
C TYR A 507 -2.04 4.26 12.27
N GLY A 508 -1.38 4.85 11.26
CA GLY A 508 -1.41 4.34 9.87
C GLY A 508 -2.76 4.56 9.17
N GLY A 509 -3.86 4.12 9.79
CA GLY A 509 -5.24 4.47 9.46
C GLY A 509 -6.03 5.01 10.65
N ARG A 510 -7.31 5.30 10.40
CA ARG A 510 -8.28 5.71 11.44
C ARG A 510 -8.85 4.50 12.17
N GLY A 511 -8.91 4.53 13.50
CA GLY A 511 -9.59 3.51 14.30
C GLY A 511 -11.10 3.48 14.02
N GLY A 512 -11.75 2.34 14.23
CA GLY A 512 -13.21 2.25 14.13
C GLY A 512 -13.91 2.97 15.29
N ASP A 513 -15.10 3.55 15.07
CA ASP A 513 -15.88 4.13 16.16
C ASP A 513 -16.64 3.03 16.95
N GLY A 514 -16.68 3.16 18.27
CA GLY A 514 -17.56 2.39 19.15
C GLY A 514 -18.98 2.93 19.14
N THR A 515 -20.00 2.06 19.13
CA THR A 515 -21.41 2.47 18.97
C THR A 515 -22.32 1.93 20.08
N MET A 516 -23.43 2.64 20.35
CA MET A 516 -24.55 2.13 21.15
C MET A 516 -25.57 1.35 20.31
N GLY A 517 -26.46 0.59 20.97
CA GLY A 517 -27.64 -0.02 20.36
C GLY A 517 -28.58 0.93 19.59
N ASP A 518 -28.58 2.24 19.91
CA ASP A 518 -29.54 3.24 19.41
C ASP A 518 -28.96 4.38 18.53
N GLY A 519 -27.63 4.42 18.32
CA GLY A 519 -26.96 5.36 17.42
C GLY A 519 -26.64 6.77 17.94
N ALA A 520 -26.88 7.10 19.22
CA ALA A 520 -26.87 8.50 19.70
C ALA A 520 -25.57 9.00 20.37
N THR A 521 -24.59 8.17 20.75
CA THR A 521 -23.29 8.65 21.25
C THR A 521 -22.18 7.62 20.97
N ILE A 522 -21.10 8.07 20.33
CA ILE A 522 -20.02 7.21 19.80
C ILE A 522 -18.71 7.44 20.56
N GLY A 523 -18.00 6.35 20.87
CA GLY A 523 -16.58 6.43 21.19
C GLY A 523 -15.84 6.59 19.87
N LEU A 524 -15.37 7.79 19.53
CA LEU A 524 -14.71 8.04 18.24
C LEU A 524 -13.44 7.19 18.13
N GLY A 525 -13.23 6.56 16.99
CA GLY A 525 -11.96 5.95 16.64
C GLY A 525 -10.90 7.01 16.44
N GLY A 526 -9.68 6.67 16.84
CA GLY A 526 -8.52 7.53 16.74
C GLY A 526 -8.17 7.91 15.31
N ALA A 527 -7.77 9.16 15.07
CA ALA A 527 -7.22 9.57 13.77
C ALA A 527 -5.82 9.00 13.52
N GLU A 528 -5.49 8.89 12.25
CA GLU A 528 -4.18 8.48 11.74
C GLU A 528 -3.08 9.53 12.00
N TYR A 529 -1.84 9.07 12.20
CA TYR A 529 -0.63 9.92 12.25
C TYR A 529 0.61 9.13 11.82
N GLY A 530 1.76 9.80 11.79
CA GLY A 530 3.07 9.25 11.44
C GLY A 530 3.44 9.34 9.96
N SER A 531 4.70 9.03 9.64
CA SER A 531 5.25 9.05 8.28
C SER A 531 5.04 7.72 7.55
N VAL A 532 4.61 7.73 6.28
CA VAL A 532 4.57 6.51 5.44
C VAL A 532 5.96 6.08 4.98
N GLU A 533 6.86 7.03 4.76
CA GLU A 533 8.21 6.74 4.24
C GLU A 533 9.16 6.34 5.36
N THR A 534 9.07 7.00 6.51
CA THR A 534 9.99 6.79 7.65
C THR A 534 9.23 6.53 8.95
N PRO A 535 8.42 5.46 9.02
CA PRO A 535 7.62 5.14 10.20
C PRO A 535 8.53 4.81 11.38
N SER A 536 8.36 5.54 12.48
CA SER A 536 9.08 5.31 13.75
C SER A 536 8.21 5.55 14.99
N ASP A 537 7.02 6.12 14.82
CA ASP A 537 6.06 6.30 15.91
C ASP A 537 5.44 4.95 16.29
N ILE A 538 5.17 4.76 17.58
CA ILE A 538 4.41 3.59 18.05
C ILE A 538 2.91 3.82 17.85
N GLY A 539 2.14 2.73 17.73
CA GLY A 539 0.69 2.77 17.56
C GLY A 539 -0.04 3.17 18.83
N SER A 540 -1.15 3.90 18.68
CA SER A 540 -2.01 4.29 19.81
C SER A 540 -2.87 3.17 20.34
N ALA A 541 -3.20 3.28 21.62
CA ALA A 541 -4.09 2.33 22.26
C ALA A 541 -5.56 2.56 21.87
N GLY A 542 -6.34 1.50 22.00
CA GLY A 542 -7.79 1.58 21.97
C GLY A 542 -8.34 2.37 23.15
N GLY A 543 -9.57 2.85 23.01
CA GLY A 543 -10.26 3.56 24.08
C GLY A 543 -10.59 2.65 25.25
N ASN A 544 -10.46 3.19 26.46
CA ASN A 544 -10.78 2.47 27.68
C ASN A 544 -12.29 2.17 27.76
N GLY A 545 -12.62 0.92 28.08
CA GLY A 545 -13.94 0.54 28.55
C GLY A 545 -14.10 0.93 30.03
N SER A 546 -15.31 0.84 30.56
CA SER A 546 -15.56 1.18 31.99
C SER A 546 -14.88 0.22 32.97
N CYS A 547 -14.51 -0.98 32.53
CA CYS A 547 -13.96 -2.04 33.38
C CYS A 547 -12.66 -2.63 32.86
N TYR A 548 -12.28 -2.32 31.62
CA TYR A 548 -11.08 -2.84 30.97
C TYR A 548 -10.32 -1.72 30.27
N PRO A 549 -8.98 -1.71 30.35
CA PRO A 549 -8.18 -0.85 29.48
C PRO A 549 -8.44 -1.22 28.02
N GLY A 550 -8.27 -0.24 27.12
CA GLY A 550 -8.21 -0.50 25.68
C GLY A 550 -7.02 -1.38 25.32
N GLY A 551 -7.10 -2.05 24.18
CA GLY A 551 -5.97 -2.82 23.65
C GLY A 551 -4.76 -1.92 23.45
N ALA A 552 -3.58 -2.38 23.86
CA ALA A 552 -2.33 -1.65 23.66
C ALA A 552 -2.01 -1.51 22.16
N GLY A 553 -1.40 -0.41 21.75
CA GLY A 553 -0.94 -0.29 20.36
C GLY A 553 0.25 -1.20 20.04
N GLY A 554 0.62 -1.33 18.77
CA GLY A 554 1.87 -1.96 18.35
C GLY A 554 3.07 -1.04 18.57
N GLY A 555 4.22 -1.59 18.96
CA GLY A 555 5.46 -0.83 19.10
C GLY A 555 6.14 -0.54 17.76
N ALA A 556 7.41 -0.17 17.78
CA ALA A 556 8.14 0.17 16.55
C ALA A 556 9.37 -0.74 16.38
N VAL A 557 9.57 -1.25 15.16
CA VAL A 557 10.72 -2.07 14.77
C VAL A 557 11.46 -1.37 13.63
N LEU A 558 12.68 -0.92 13.89
CA LEU A 558 13.59 -0.28 12.95
C LEU A 558 14.79 -1.21 12.74
N LEU A 559 14.97 -1.69 11.52
CA LEU A 559 16.06 -2.57 11.11
C LEU A 559 16.86 -1.89 10.01
N ASP A 560 18.13 -1.61 10.26
CA ASP A 560 19.06 -1.09 9.25
C ASP A 560 20.16 -2.12 9.01
N VAL A 561 20.07 -2.84 7.89
CA VAL A 561 20.89 -4.01 7.54
C VAL A 561 21.79 -3.68 6.35
N SER A 562 23.08 -3.54 6.59
CA SER A 562 24.07 -3.25 5.55
C SER A 562 24.37 -4.46 4.64
N GLY A 563 24.14 -5.68 5.13
CA GLY A 563 24.26 -6.92 4.37
C GLY A 563 22.93 -7.46 3.85
N THR A 564 22.76 -8.77 3.91
CA THR A 564 21.54 -9.47 3.50
C THR A 564 20.59 -9.63 4.68
N PHE A 565 19.35 -9.16 4.54
CA PHE A 565 18.26 -9.53 5.42
C PHE A 565 17.50 -10.73 4.83
N THR A 566 17.64 -11.90 5.44
CA THR A 566 16.86 -13.10 5.10
C THR A 566 15.73 -13.28 6.12
N LEU A 567 14.49 -13.09 5.68
CA LEU A 567 13.30 -13.24 6.53
C LEU A 567 12.47 -14.46 6.11
N ASN A 568 12.57 -15.56 6.85
CA ASN A 568 11.69 -16.73 6.74
C ASN A 568 10.73 -16.87 7.94
N GLY A 569 11.01 -16.17 9.04
CA GLY A 569 10.11 -16.02 10.19
C GLY A 569 9.21 -14.79 10.08
N THR A 570 9.08 -14.04 11.19
CA THR A 570 8.14 -12.91 11.27
C THR A 570 8.77 -11.64 11.85
N VAL A 571 8.49 -10.50 11.22
CA VAL A 571 8.65 -9.16 11.84
C VAL A 571 7.26 -8.61 12.16
N ALA A 572 6.96 -8.26 13.42
CA ALA A 572 5.60 -7.91 13.81
C ALA A 572 5.49 -6.71 14.77
N ALA A 573 4.62 -5.76 14.46
CA ALA A 573 4.24 -4.63 15.29
C ALA A 573 2.71 -4.53 15.43
N ASN A 574 2.03 -5.64 15.72
CA ASN A 574 0.57 -5.67 15.75
C ASN A 574 -0.01 -4.99 17.00
N GLY A 575 -1.17 -4.36 16.84
CA GLY A 575 -1.97 -3.82 17.93
C GLY A 575 -2.71 -4.91 18.69
N GLY A 576 -3.10 -4.60 19.93
CA GLY A 576 -3.76 -5.52 20.84
C GLY A 576 -5.26 -5.46 20.78
N ASP A 577 -5.90 -6.60 21.00
CA ASP A 577 -7.34 -6.68 21.06
C ASP A 577 -7.89 -5.95 22.29
N GLY A 578 -9.04 -5.29 22.09
CA GLY A 578 -9.87 -4.77 23.16
C GLY A 578 -10.52 -5.92 23.94
N SER A 579 -10.70 -5.70 25.24
CA SER A 579 -11.31 -6.67 26.15
C SER A 579 -12.81 -6.42 26.33
N GLY A 580 -13.58 -7.49 26.48
CA GLY A 580 -15.03 -7.45 26.71
C GLY A 580 -15.51 -8.63 27.55
N GLY A 581 -16.59 -8.46 28.33
CA GLY A 581 -17.05 -9.50 29.26
C GLY A 581 -18.51 -9.41 29.69
N ALA A 582 -19.12 -10.56 30.01
CA ALA A 582 -20.52 -10.72 30.43
C ALA A 582 -20.93 -9.83 31.63
N SER A 583 -20.00 -9.58 32.54
CA SER A 583 -20.23 -8.88 33.81
C SER A 583 -20.26 -7.35 33.68
N CYS A 584 -19.76 -6.80 32.58
CA CYS A 584 -19.71 -5.38 32.34
C CYS A 584 -20.13 -5.11 30.90
N TYR A 585 -21.31 -4.49 30.74
CA TYR A 585 -21.96 -4.16 29.48
C TYR A 585 -21.18 -3.16 28.58
N ARG A 586 -19.86 -2.99 28.76
CA ARG A 586 -19.03 -2.02 28.06
C ARG A 586 -17.68 -2.60 27.64
N ASP A 587 -17.48 -2.68 26.34
CA ASP A 587 -16.32 -3.27 25.69
C ASP A 587 -15.24 -2.20 25.41
N SER A 588 -13.96 -2.55 25.53
CA SER A 588 -12.84 -1.66 25.20
C SER A 588 -12.41 -1.78 23.73
N GLY A 589 -11.84 -0.70 23.18
CA GLY A 589 -11.44 -0.65 21.77
C GLY A 589 -10.13 -1.39 21.50
N GLY A 590 -9.92 -1.83 20.26
CA GLY A 590 -8.66 -2.42 19.82
C GLY A 590 -7.56 -1.37 19.65
N GLY A 591 -6.32 -1.73 19.95
CA GLY A 591 -5.12 -0.91 19.72
C GLY A 591 -4.70 -0.90 18.26
N ALA A 592 -4.14 0.21 17.79
CA ALA A 592 -3.64 0.30 16.43
C ALA A 592 -2.35 -0.54 16.24
N GLY A 593 -2.08 -0.98 15.00
CA GLY A 593 -0.76 -1.48 14.62
C GLY A 593 0.33 -0.42 14.84
N GLY A 594 1.59 -0.83 14.82
CA GLY A 594 2.75 0.02 15.05
C GLY A 594 3.58 0.26 13.80
N SER A 595 4.85 0.62 13.98
CA SER A 595 5.80 0.89 12.89
C SER A 595 6.69 -0.31 12.60
N VAL A 596 6.92 -0.59 11.32
CA VAL A 596 8.06 -1.38 10.85
C VAL A 596 8.81 -0.60 9.79
N LEU A 597 10.08 -0.29 10.00
CA LEU A 597 10.98 0.31 9.02
C LEU A 597 12.16 -0.63 8.80
N ILE A 598 12.33 -1.10 7.58
CA ILE A 598 13.43 -1.97 7.17
C ILE A 598 14.22 -1.26 6.09
N THR A 599 15.53 -1.11 6.31
CA THR A 599 16.51 -0.76 5.29
C THR A 599 17.45 -1.95 5.15
N ALA A 600 17.59 -2.50 3.95
CA ALA A 600 18.46 -3.64 3.69
C ALA A 600 19.28 -3.41 2.42
N ASN A 601 20.51 -3.88 2.35
CA ASN A 601 21.19 -3.92 1.05
C ASN A 601 20.54 -5.00 0.17
N SER A 602 20.44 -6.23 0.66
CA SER A 602 19.72 -7.31 -0.03
C SER A 602 18.58 -7.87 0.83
N LEU A 603 17.40 -8.03 0.25
CA LEU A 603 16.23 -8.62 0.91
C LEU A 603 15.91 -9.98 0.27
N ALA A 604 15.77 -11.01 1.11
CA ALA A 604 15.47 -12.38 0.72
C ALA A 604 14.53 -13.08 1.72
N GLY A 605 14.00 -14.23 1.33
CA GLY A 605 13.16 -15.07 2.19
C GLY A 605 11.67 -15.06 1.81
N SER A 606 10.85 -15.73 2.63
CA SER A 606 9.42 -15.98 2.38
C SER A 606 8.53 -15.78 3.62
N GLY A 607 9.07 -15.12 4.65
CA GLY A 607 8.38 -14.82 5.89
C GLY A 607 7.38 -13.66 5.78
N SER A 608 6.97 -13.14 6.94
CA SER A 608 5.90 -12.13 7.04
C SER A 608 6.33 -10.87 7.78
N ILE A 609 5.85 -9.72 7.32
CA ILE A 609 5.94 -8.44 8.03
C ILE A 609 4.52 -7.97 8.33
N THR A 610 4.18 -7.77 9.61
CA THR A 610 2.80 -7.44 10.01
C THR A 610 2.75 -6.23 10.94
N ALA A 611 1.84 -5.31 10.68
CA ALA A 611 1.50 -4.19 11.56
C ALA A 611 -0.03 -4.04 11.63
N ASN A 612 -0.75 -5.13 11.85
CA ASN A 612 -2.21 -5.17 11.87
C ASN A 612 -2.78 -4.53 13.14
N GLY A 613 -3.97 -3.92 13.03
CA GLY A 613 -4.72 -3.42 14.18
C GLY A 613 -5.41 -4.52 14.97
N GLY A 614 -5.55 -4.32 16.28
CA GLY A 614 -6.24 -5.24 17.18
C GLY A 614 -7.77 -5.17 17.03
N ALA A 615 -8.46 -6.27 17.30
CA ALA A 615 -9.92 -6.34 17.26
C ALA A 615 -10.56 -5.53 18.40
N GLY A 616 -11.75 -4.98 18.17
CA GLY A 616 -12.56 -4.38 19.25
C GLY A 616 -13.21 -5.45 20.14
N GLY A 617 -13.41 -5.15 21.43
CA GLY A 617 -14.13 -6.03 22.36
C GLY A 617 -15.58 -6.30 21.91
N GLY A 618 -16.11 -7.49 22.26
CA GLY A 618 -17.27 -8.06 21.56
C GLY A 618 -18.40 -8.65 22.40
N ALA A 619 -18.59 -8.30 23.68
CA ALA A 619 -19.62 -8.94 24.50
C ALA A 619 -21.05 -8.43 24.23
N TYR A 620 -21.28 -7.11 24.10
CA TYR A 620 -22.65 -6.56 23.96
C TYR A 620 -22.79 -5.36 23.02
N ALA A 621 -21.84 -4.43 23.03
CA ALA A 621 -21.88 -3.21 22.22
C ALA A 621 -20.56 -3.10 21.47
N GLY A 622 -20.62 -3.26 20.14
CA GLY A 622 -19.42 -3.38 19.32
C GLY A 622 -18.47 -2.20 19.52
N ALA A 623 -17.33 -2.46 20.18
CA ALA A 623 -16.22 -1.54 20.26
C ALA A 623 -15.50 -1.47 18.91
N GLY A 624 -14.85 -0.35 18.64
CA GLY A 624 -14.12 -0.12 17.40
C GLY A 624 -12.86 -0.99 17.30
N GLY A 625 -12.59 -1.50 16.10
CA GLY A 625 -11.29 -2.14 15.79
C GLY A 625 -10.18 -1.09 15.69
N GLY A 626 -8.97 -1.43 16.12
CA GLY A 626 -7.80 -0.56 15.98
C GLY A 626 -7.37 -0.44 14.51
N ALA A 627 -6.76 0.67 14.13
CA ALA A 627 -6.25 0.84 12.77
C ALA A 627 -5.03 -0.04 12.45
N GLY A 628 -4.80 -0.34 11.17
CA GLY A 628 -3.54 -0.94 10.71
C GLY A 628 -2.40 0.08 10.72
N GLY A 629 -1.19 -0.35 11.06
CA GLY A 629 -0.01 0.49 11.24
C GLY A 629 0.74 0.86 9.97
N ARG A 630 2.06 1.07 10.06
CA ARG A 630 2.89 1.51 8.93
C ARG A 630 4.07 0.59 8.73
N ILE A 631 4.26 0.13 7.50
CA ILE A 631 5.40 -0.68 7.09
C ILE A 631 6.14 0.09 5.98
N ALA A 632 7.44 0.28 6.13
CA ALA A 632 8.30 0.82 5.08
C ALA A 632 9.50 -0.10 4.87
N VAL A 633 9.77 -0.46 3.61
CA VAL A 633 10.88 -1.34 3.22
C VAL A 633 11.71 -0.69 2.12
N TYR A 634 13.00 -0.50 2.41
CA TYR A 634 14.00 -0.01 1.48
C TYR A 634 15.00 -1.12 1.20
N SER A 635 15.20 -1.50 -0.06
CA SER A 635 16.20 -2.49 -0.45
C SER A 635 16.96 -2.09 -1.72
N THR A 636 18.24 -2.45 -1.85
CA THR A 636 18.95 -2.25 -3.15
C THR A 636 18.68 -3.42 -4.10
N THR A 637 18.55 -4.62 -3.55
CA THR A 637 18.14 -5.83 -4.28
C THR A 637 17.06 -6.56 -3.50
N ASP A 638 16.00 -6.97 -4.19
CA ASP A 638 14.91 -7.74 -3.59
C ASP A 638 14.68 -9.03 -4.40
N THR A 639 14.88 -10.16 -3.75
CA THR A 639 14.59 -11.51 -4.29
C THR A 639 13.56 -12.24 -3.44
N SER A 640 12.94 -11.51 -2.51
CA SER A 640 12.07 -12.06 -1.49
C SER A 640 10.66 -12.32 -2.03
N ALA A 641 9.96 -13.21 -1.34
CA ALA A 641 8.53 -13.49 -1.53
C ALA A 641 7.78 -13.22 -0.22
N LEU A 642 8.07 -12.08 0.41
CA LEU A 642 7.50 -11.71 1.71
C LEU A 642 6.03 -11.33 1.59
N THR A 643 5.27 -11.67 2.62
CA THR A 643 3.92 -11.15 2.81
C THR A 643 3.96 -9.93 3.73
N MET A 644 3.36 -8.81 3.32
CA MET A 644 3.28 -7.59 4.12
C MET A 644 1.81 -7.26 4.40
N GLU A 645 1.48 -7.03 5.67
CA GLU A 645 0.11 -6.79 6.12
C GLU A 645 0.04 -5.62 7.10
N ALA A 646 -0.86 -4.68 6.83
CA ALA A 646 -1.16 -3.57 7.72
C ALA A 646 -2.67 -3.30 7.75
N TYR A 647 -3.47 -4.33 8.00
CA TYR A 647 -4.93 -4.24 7.94
C TYR A 647 -5.51 -3.66 9.23
N GLY A 648 -6.70 -3.04 9.12
CA GLY A 648 -7.48 -2.63 10.27
C GLY A 648 -8.03 -3.82 11.05
N GLY A 649 -8.19 -3.64 12.36
CA GLY A 649 -8.72 -4.63 13.27
C GLY A 649 -10.20 -4.89 13.10
N TRP A 650 -10.62 -6.10 13.43
CA TRP A 650 -12.01 -6.55 13.32
C TRP A 650 -12.95 -5.85 14.33
N SER A 651 -14.20 -5.61 13.93
CA SER A 651 -15.27 -5.18 14.85
C SER A 651 -16.64 -5.68 14.39
N LYS A 652 -17.58 -5.85 15.33
CA LYS A 652 -18.99 -6.12 15.03
C LYS A 652 -19.71 -4.96 14.31
N ARG A 653 -19.17 -3.74 14.39
CA ARG A 653 -19.85 -2.52 13.95
C ARG A 653 -18.98 -1.72 12.99
N GLN A 654 -17.82 -1.25 13.46
CA GLN A 654 -16.91 -0.44 12.67
C GLN A 654 -15.48 -0.94 12.82
N TYR A 655 -14.95 -1.43 11.71
CA TYR A 655 -13.60 -1.93 11.57
C TYR A 655 -12.59 -0.77 11.53
N GLY A 656 -11.36 -1.05 11.95
CA GLY A 656 -10.26 -0.11 11.74
C GLY A 656 -10.00 0.12 10.25
N GLY A 657 -9.50 1.31 9.93
CA GLY A 657 -8.93 1.63 8.63
C GLY A 657 -7.64 0.84 8.39
N ALA A 658 -7.35 0.55 7.13
CA ALA A 658 -6.06 0.00 6.76
C ALA A 658 -4.94 0.97 7.13
N GLY A 659 -3.78 0.40 7.38
CA GLY A 659 -2.50 1.06 7.42
C GLY A 659 -1.87 1.18 6.03
N ALA A 660 -0.59 1.54 6.01
CA ALA A 660 0.14 1.81 4.78
C ALA A 660 1.39 0.94 4.67
N ILE A 661 1.67 0.44 3.48
CA ILE A 661 2.89 -0.31 3.14
C ILE A 661 3.62 0.46 2.04
N TYR A 662 4.81 0.98 2.36
CA TYR A 662 5.69 1.68 1.42
C TYR A 662 6.89 0.80 1.07
N THR A 663 7.19 0.64 -0.22
CA THR A 663 8.32 -0.17 -0.68
C THR A 663 9.16 0.59 -1.69
N LYS A 664 10.48 0.57 -1.52
CA LYS A 664 11.42 1.20 -2.46
C LYS A 664 12.59 0.28 -2.73
N THR A 665 12.66 -0.22 -3.96
CA THR A 665 13.67 -1.20 -4.39
C THR A 665 14.65 -0.62 -5.40
N GLY A 666 15.94 -0.97 -5.29
CA GLY A 666 16.97 -0.63 -6.27
C GLY A 666 17.34 0.85 -6.29
N SER A 667 17.70 1.34 -7.48
CA SER A 667 18.04 2.75 -7.73
C SER A 667 16.80 3.63 -8.00
N ALA A 668 15.60 3.18 -7.66
CA ALA A 668 14.38 3.95 -7.85
C ALA A 668 14.48 5.27 -7.06
N THR A 669 14.03 6.37 -7.66
CA THR A 669 13.99 7.69 -7.01
C THR A 669 12.81 7.79 -6.05
N LEU A 670 11.67 7.18 -6.39
CA LEU A 670 10.42 7.15 -5.63
C LEU A 670 10.05 5.70 -5.26
N GLY A 671 9.24 5.54 -4.22
CA GLY A 671 8.73 4.23 -3.78
C GLY A 671 7.27 4.01 -4.17
N ASP A 672 6.82 2.76 -4.02
CA ASP A 672 5.46 2.33 -4.25
C ASP A 672 4.68 2.32 -2.92
N LEU A 673 3.42 2.74 -2.95
CA LEU A 673 2.51 2.70 -1.80
C LEU A 673 1.37 1.70 -2.03
N LEU A 674 1.16 0.82 -1.06
CA LEU A 674 0.06 -0.13 -1.03
C LEU A 674 -0.86 0.15 0.16
N ILE A 675 -2.14 0.32 -0.14
CA ILE A 675 -3.25 0.36 0.81
C ILE A 675 -4.16 -0.84 0.54
N ASP A 676 -4.20 -1.76 1.48
CA ASP A 676 -5.00 -2.98 1.39
C ASP A 676 -5.68 -3.14 2.75
N ASN A 677 -6.99 -3.39 2.79
CA ASN A 677 -7.71 -3.68 4.03
C ASN A 677 -8.21 -5.13 4.11
N ASN A 678 -7.68 -6.03 3.29
CA ASN A 678 -8.01 -7.45 3.30
C ASN A 678 -9.52 -7.76 3.21
N GLY A 679 -10.26 -6.93 2.47
CA GLY A 679 -11.71 -7.08 2.28
C GLY A 679 -12.54 -6.63 3.49
N ILE A 680 -11.91 -6.03 4.49
CA ILE A 680 -12.57 -5.48 5.67
C ILE A 680 -13.27 -4.18 5.28
N ALA A 681 -14.60 -4.24 5.12
CA ALA A 681 -15.40 -3.09 4.74
C ALA A 681 -15.43 -2.04 5.87
N THR A 682 -14.84 -0.88 5.63
CA THR A 682 -14.80 0.24 6.58
C THR A 682 -15.03 1.58 5.87
N PHE A 683 -15.51 2.57 6.64
CA PHE A 683 -15.54 3.97 6.22
C PHE A 683 -14.32 4.74 6.75
N ALA A 684 -13.44 4.07 7.50
CA ALA A 684 -12.26 4.64 8.11
C ALA A 684 -11.14 4.77 7.07
N THR A 685 -10.52 5.95 7.05
CA THR A 685 -9.49 6.33 6.07
C THR A 685 -8.11 5.77 6.44
N THR A 686 -7.29 5.59 5.42
CA THR A 686 -5.86 5.35 5.50
C THR A 686 -5.13 6.63 5.07
N GLN A 687 -4.60 7.36 6.05
CA GLN A 687 -3.79 8.56 5.92
C GLN A 687 -4.51 9.92 5.68
N VAL A 688 -4.12 10.93 6.48
CA VAL A 688 -4.24 12.37 6.20
C VAL A 688 -2.81 12.88 5.97
N LEU A 689 -2.42 13.04 4.70
CA LEU A 689 -1.17 13.70 4.33
C LEU A 689 -1.09 15.07 5.01
N THR A 690 0.04 15.45 5.59
CA THR A 690 0.26 16.79 6.15
C THR A 690 0.99 17.73 5.20
N THR A 691 1.56 17.19 4.11
CA THR A 691 2.34 17.90 3.08
C THR A 691 2.23 17.18 1.72
N THR A 692 3.22 17.36 0.83
CA THR A 692 3.35 16.67 -0.46
C THR A 692 3.94 15.27 -0.32
N LEU A 693 3.33 14.26 -0.95
CA LEU A 693 3.90 12.91 -1.11
C LEU A 693 4.19 12.63 -2.59
N LEU A 694 5.35 12.06 -2.90
CA LEU A 694 5.74 11.64 -4.24
C LEU A 694 5.90 10.12 -4.27
N LEU A 695 5.23 9.48 -5.22
CA LEU A 695 5.19 8.03 -5.38
C LEU A 695 5.58 7.64 -6.80
N ASN A 696 6.18 6.47 -6.92
CA ASN A 696 6.27 5.76 -8.18
C ASN A 696 4.90 5.16 -8.49
N ASN A 697 4.44 4.16 -7.74
CA ASN A 697 3.10 3.59 -7.90
C ASN A 697 2.21 3.79 -6.65
N LEU A 698 0.88 3.84 -6.86
CA LEU A 698 -0.12 3.74 -5.79
C LEU A 698 -1.07 2.57 -6.09
N THR A 699 -1.21 1.66 -5.12
CA THR A 699 -2.20 0.59 -5.15
C THR A 699 -3.17 0.74 -4.00
N VAL A 700 -4.48 0.78 -4.29
CA VAL A 700 -5.54 0.77 -3.27
C VAL A 700 -6.50 -0.38 -3.59
N LYS A 701 -6.62 -1.38 -2.71
CA LYS A 701 -7.37 -2.60 -3.00
C LYS A 701 -8.08 -3.19 -1.78
N ASN A 702 -8.97 -4.15 -2.02
CA ASN A 702 -9.72 -4.93 -1.03
C ASN A 702 -10.30 -4.08 0.12
N MET A 703 -11.13 -3.09 -0.22
CA MET A 703 -11.72 -2.12 0.72
C MET A 703 -10.72 -1.17 1.40
N GLY A 704 -9.49 -1.07 0.90
CA GLY A 704 -8.59 0.03 1.23
C GLY A 704 -9.21 1.38 0.85
N TYR A 705 -9.03 2.40 1.68
CA TYR A 705 -9.56 3.74 1.42
C TYR A 705 -8.50 4.81 1.67
N TYR A 706 -8.04 5.45 0.59
CA TYR A 706 -7.04 6.52 0.66
C TYR A 706 -7.65 7.89 0.42
N VAL A 707 -7.24 8.90 1.20
CA VAL A 707 -7.74 10.28 1.07
C VAL A 707 -6.58 11.26 0.96
N VAL A 708 -6.64 12.14 -0.04
CA VAL A 708 -5.78 13.33 -0.14
C VAL A 708 -6.55 14.52 0.44
N PRO A 709 -6.15 15.06 1.61
CA PRO A 709 -6.81 16.21 2.24
C PRO A 709 -6.65 17.50 1.42
N GLU A 710 -7.54 18.48 1.65
CA GLU A 710 -7.54 19.78 0.95
C GLU A 710 -6.20 20.54 1.05
N SER A 711 -5.47 20.38 2.16
CA SER A 711 -4.19 21.06 2.40
C SER A 711 -2.97 20.40 1.76
N SER A 712 -3.16 19.29 1.06
CA SER A 712 -2.09 18.34 0.74
C SER A 712 -2.05 18.02 -0.75
N SER A 713 -0.90 17.50 -1.19
CA SER A 713 -0.69 17.13 -2.58
C SER A 713 -0.08 15.75 -2.71
N LEU A 714 -0.51 15.02 -3.74
CA LEU A 714 0.00 13.70 -4.08
C LEU A 714 0.47 13.72 -5.54
N SER A 715 1.69 13.27 -5.80
CA SER A 715 2.21 13.10 -7.16
C SER A 715 2.54 11.63 -7.39
N ILE A 716 2.00 11.05 -8.46
CA ILE A 716 2.26 9.67 -8.88
C ILE A 716 2.92 9.74 -10.26
N GLU A 717 4.15 9.23 -10.38
CA GLU A 717 4.89 9.21 -11.66
C GLU A 717 4.64 7.95 -12.49
N GLY A 718 4.28 6.84 -11.84
CA GLY A 718 3.97 5.53 -12.43
C GLY A 718 2.48 5.19 -12.36
N ASP A 719 2.17 3.93 -12.10
CA ASP A 719 0.81 3.40 -12.23
C ASP A 719 -0.06 3.66 -10.98
N PHE A 720 -1.36 3.83 -11.22
CA PHE A 720 -2.40 3.79 -10.19
C PHE A 720 -3.37 2.64 -10.47
N THR A 721 -3.23 1.53 -9.73
CA THR A 721 -3.98 0.28 -9.98
C THR A 721 -4.71 -0.26 -8.74
N ASP A 722 -5.90 -0.85 -8.92
CA ASP A 722 -6.53 -1.82 -8.01
C ASP A 722 -6.61 -3.18 -8.73
N CYS A 723 -6.07 -4.23 -8.10
CA CYS A 723 -5.99 -5.56 -8.71
C CYS A 723 -7.11 -6.53 -8.31
N THR A 724 -7.87 -6.30 -7.21
CA THR A 724 -8.73 -7.41 -6.71
C THR A 724 -10.07 -7.10 -6.05
N THR A 725 -10.42 -5.87 -5.61
CA THR A 725 -11.83 -5.48 -5.26
C THR A 725 -11.92 -4.07 -4.64
N SER A 726 -12.75 -3.20 -5.21
CA SER A 726 -13.41 -2.05 -4.55
C SER A 726 -12.54 -1.16 -3.64
N GLY A 727 -11.28 -0.91 -4.00
CA GLY A 727 -10.49 0.16 -3.39
C GLY A 727 -11.15 1.51 -3.62
N SER A 728 -11.09 2.41 -2.64
CA SER A 728 -11.62 3.77 -2.74
C SER A 728 -10.51 4.80 -2.63
N PHE A 729 -10.59 5.85 -3.44
CA PHE A 729 -9.67 6.97 -3.41
C PHE A 729 -10.45 8.28 -3.46
N THR A 730 -10.14 9.21 -2.56
CA THR A 730 -10.76 10.54 -2.55
C THR A 730 -9.68 11.62 -2.66
N ASN A 731 -9.78 12.45 -3.69
CA ASN A 731 -9.00 13.68 -3.81
C ASN A 731 -9.81 14.88 -3.33
N ASN A 732 -9.43 15.49 -2.20
CA ASN A 732 -9.93 16.80 -1.80
C ASN A 732 -8.90 17.93 -2.02
N GLY A 733 -7.63 17.59 -2.28
CA GLY A 733 -6.52 18.54 -2.45
C GLY A 733 -6.04 18.60 -3.89
N VAL A 734 -4.75 18.34 -4.09
CA VAL A 734 -4.11 18.34 -5.42
C VAL A 734 -3.52 16.97 -5.73
N VAL A 735 -3.88 16.39 -6.88
CA VAL A 735 -3.31 15.13 -7.35
C VAL A 735 -2.66 15.34 -8.72
N THR A 736 -1.39 14.96 -8.85
CA THR A 736 -0.68 14.92 -10.13
C THR A 736 -0.56 13.46 -10.57
N LEU A 737 -1.04 13.16 -11.77
CA LEU A 737 -0.99 11.82 -12.38
C LEU A 737 -0.14 11.86 -13.66
N PRO A 738 0.31 10.71 -14.18
CA PRO A 738 1.02 10.66 -15.45
C PRO A 738 0.16 11.16 -16.62
N VAL A 739 0.82 11.62 -17.69
CA VAL A 739 0.15 12.17 -18.88
C VAL A 739 -0.84 11.19 -19.53
N SER A 740 -0.54 9.90 -19.52
CA SER A 740 -1.48 8.83 -19.86
C SER A 740 -1.71 8.02 -18.60
N THR A 741 -2.92 8.09 -18.07
CA THR A 741 -3.31 7.45 -16.82
C THR A 741 -4.36 6.39 -17.08
N VAL A 742 -4.12 5.18 -16.58
CA VAL A 742 -5.11 4.09 -16.59
C VAL A 742 -5.56 3.79 -15.16
N LEU A 743 -6.86 3.89 -14.89
CA LEU A 743 -7.46 3.56 -13.59
C LEU A 743 -8.25 2.26 -13.71
N THR A 744 -7.94 1.27 -12.88
CA THR A 744 -8.57 -0.06 -12.92
C THR A 744 -9.17 -0.44 -11.57
N ASN A 745 -10.40 -0.98 -11.54
CA ASN A 745 -11.13 -1.47 -10.35
C ASN A 745 -11.27 -0.51 -9.15
N VAL A 746 -11.06 0.79 -9.33
CA VAL A 746 -11.06 1.78 -8.25
C VAL A 746 -12.33 2.62 -8.23
N VAL A 747 -12.82 2.96 -7.04
CA VAL A 747 -13.80 4.02 -6.84
C VAL A 747 -13.07 5.33 -6.55
N PHE A 748 -13.06 6.24 -7.51
CA PHE A 748 -12.33 7.50 -7.43
C PHE A 748 -13.31 8.67 -7.23
N TYR A 749 -13.18 9.40 -6.13
CA TYR A 749 -13.89 10.64 -5.88
C TYR A 749 -12.94 11.83 -6.07
N ASN A 750 -13.17 12.65 -7.09
CA ASN A 750 -12.40 13.86 -7.31
C ASN A 750 -13.17 15.11 -6.87
N ASN A 751 -12.81 15.71 -5.75
CA ASN A 751 -13.32 16.99 -5.26
C ASN A 751 -12.33 18.14 -5.41
N GLY A 752 -11.04 17.84 -5.63
CA GLY A 752 -9.95 18.81 -5.78
C GLY A 752 -9.44 18.95 -7.23
N ASP A 753 -8.19 19.36 -7.39
CA ASP A 753 -7.59 19.56 -8.71
C ASP A 753 -6.75 18.35 -9.13
N ILE A 754 -6.89 17.94 -10.40
CA ILE A 754 -6.06 16.91 -11.03
C ILE A 754 -5.18 17.54 -12.13
N PHE A 755 -3.87 17.38 -12.01
CA PHE A 755 -2.86 17.84 -12.97
C PHE A 755 -2.19 16.66 -13.67
N GLY A 756 -1.75 16.87 -14.91
CA GLY A 756 -0.95 15.90 -15.66
C GLY A 756 -1.69 15.12 -16.74
N PRO A 757 -2.82 14.43 -16.50
CA PRO A 757 -3.38 13.52 -17.48
C PRO A 757 -3.96 14.30 -18.66
N THR A 758 -3.38 14.12 -19.83
CA THR A 758 -3.98 14.47 -21.11
C THR A 758 -4.87 13.34 -21.61
N ASP A 759 -4.55 12.10 -21.24
CA ASP A 759 -5.30 10.89 -21.58
C ASP A 759 -5.66 10.12 -20.29
N LEU A 760 -6.95 9.88 -20.08
CA LEU A 760 -7.49 9.16 -18.93
C LEU A 760 -8.34 7.96 -19.41
N ASP A 761 -7.84 6.73 -19.19
CA ASP A 761 -8.56 5.49 -19.46
C ASP A 761 -9.08 4.86 -18.15
N LEU A 762 -10.40 4.79 -18.01
CA LEU A 762 -11.07 4.09 -16.92
C LEU A 762 -11.29 2.64 -17.35
N ALA A 763 -10.40 1.74 -16.97
CA ALA A 763 -10.53 0.32 -17.23
C ALA A 763 -11.70 -0.31 -16.46
N SER A 764 -11.93 -1.61 -16.68
CA SER A 764 -13.09 -2.32 -16.11
C SER A 764 -13.15 -2.23 -14.59
N GLY A 765 -14.37 -2.09 -14.05
CA GLY A 765 -14.62 -2.02 -12.62
C GLY A 765 -14.36 -0.65 -11.99
N THR A 766 -13.92 0.35 -12.75
CA THR A 766 -13.64 1.71 -12.26
C THR A 766 -14.90 2.57 -12.22
N SER A 767 -15.11 3.28 -11.12
CA SER A 767 -16.14 4.33 -10.99
C SER A 767 -15.47 5.65 -10.65
N PHE A 768 -15.59 6.65 -11.52
CA PHE A 768 -14.99 7.96 -11.34
C PHE A 768 -16.07 9.02 -11.12
N TYR A 769 -16.08 9.65 -9.95
CA TYR A 769 -17.02 10.71 -9.57
C TYR A 769 -16.29 12.05 -9.57
N SER A 770 -16.60 12.93 -10.53
CA SER A 770 -15.86 14.18 -10.72
C SER A 770 -16.66 15.42 -10.29
N ASN A 771 -16.23 16.05 -9.20
CA ASN A 771 -16.65 17.36 -8.73
C ASN A 771 -15.57 18.44 -8.95
N GLY A 772 -14.31 18.02 -9.00
CA GLY A 772 -13.14 18.89 -9.12
C GLY A 772 -12.69 19.18 -10.56
N ASN A 773 -11.56 19.86 -10.72
CA ASN A 773 -11.07 20.31 -12.03
C ASN A 773 -9.99 19.38 -12.62
N PHE A 774 -9.85 19.44 -13.94
CA PHE A 774 -8.70 18.90 -14.68
C PHE A 774 -7.99 20.04 -15.41
N ASP A 775 -6.66 20.07 -15.36
CA ASP A 775 -5.87 21.12 -16.03
C ASP A 775 -5.72 20.90 -17.54
N ALA A 776 -5.43 19.65 -17.95
CA ALA A 776 -4.98 19.34 -19.31
C ALA A 776 -5.70 18.16 -19.98
N LEU A 777 -6.79 17.64 -19.39
CA LEU A 777 -7.47 16.45 -19.92
C LEU A 777 -8.03 16.70 -21.31
N THR A 778 -7.53 15.97 -22.31
CA THR A 778 -8.00 16.00 -23.69
C THR A 778 -8.75 14.73 -24.07
N ASP A 779 -8.28 13.56 -23.67
CA ASP A 779 -8.84 12.28 -24.09
C ASP A 779 -9.42 11.53 -22.89
N LEU A 780 -10.71 11.22 -22.96
CA LEU A 780 -11.40 10.44 -21.93
C LEU A 780 -11.87 9.11 -22.54
N THR A 781 -11.35 8.01 -22.02
CA THR A 781 -11.79 6.67 -22.38
C THR A 781 -12.50 6.03 -21.19
N ILE A 782 -13.75 5.61 -21.41
CA ILE A 782 -14.55 4.87 -20.45
C ILE A 782 -14.58 3.43 -20.92
N GLY A 783 -13.76 2.60 -20.27
CA GLY A 783 -13.59 1.19 -20.53
C GLY A 783 -14.82 0.34 -20.20
N SER A 784 -14.68 -0.97 -20.42
CA SER A 784 -15.84 -1.85 -20.34
C SER A 784 -16.35 -2.03 -18.92
N GLY A 785 -17.61 -1.65 -18.66
CA GLY A 785 -18.19 -1.68 -17.31
C GLY A 785 -17.71 -0.56 -16.38
N ALA A 786 -16.94 0.41 -16.89
CA ALA A 786 -16.53 1.59 -16.13
C ALA A 786 -17.60 2.68 -16.13
N THR A 787 -17.61 3.56 -15.14
CA THR A 787 -18.52 4.71 -15.07
C THR A 787 -17.76 6.00 -14.83
N PHE A 788 -18.05 7.05 -15.60
CA PHE A 788 -17.65 8.42 -15.30
C PHE A 788 -18.90 9.26 -15.01
N GLU A 789 -19.00 9.80 -13.80
CA GLU A 789 -20.13 10.62 -13.36
C GLU A 789 -19.66 12.02 -12.93
N PHE A 790 -20.14 13.05 -13.65
CA PHE A 790 -20.00 14.43 -13.21
C PHE A 790 -20.92 14.73 -12.01
N GLN A 791 -20.35 15.19 -10.90
CA GLN A 791 -21.09 15.48 -9.67
C GLN A 791 -21.76 16.86 -9.65
N ASN A 792 -21.15 17.86 -10.29
CA ASN A 792 -21.63 19.26 -10.32
C ASN A 792 -21.27 19.93 -11.66
N ILE A 793 -21.81 19.42 -12.77
CA ILE A 793 -21.57 20.02 -14.10
C ILE A 793 -22.52 21.20 -14.31
N ALA A 794 -21.94 22.40 -14.45
CA ALA A 794 -22.69 23.64 -14.57
C ALA A 794 -23.58 23.64 -15.83
N PRO A 795 -24.89 23.96 -15.73
CA PRO A 795 -25.81 23.93 -16.88
C PRO A 795 -25.46 24.91 -18.01
N ASP A 796 -24.66 25.94 -17.73
CA ASP A 796 -24.35 27.05 -18.63
C ASP A 796 -22.93 27.03 -19.19
N LYS A 797 -22.05 26.14 -18.71
CA LYS A 797 -20.66 26.05 -19.15
C LYS A 797 -20.31 24.62 -19.59
N PRO A 798 -19.84 24.43 -20.85
CA PRO A 798 -19.45 23.11 -21.30
C PRO A 798 -18.16 22.64 -20.64
N PHE A 799 -18.09 21.35 -20.33
CA PHE A 799 -16.82 20.67 -20.07
C PHE A 799 -16.15 20.38 -21.42
N SER A 800 -14.91 20.85 -21.61
CA SER A 800 -14.21 20.75 -22.89
C SER A 800 -13.24 19.57 -22.91
N LEU A 801 -13.29 18.76 -23.97
CA LEU A 801 -12.43 17.61 -24.21
C LEU A 801 -11.97 17.59 -25.68
N GLY A 802 -10.88 16.89 -25.96
CA GLY A 802 -10.43 16.52 -27.29
C GLY A 802 -11.24 15.36 -27.85
N ASN A 803 -11.14 14.17 -27.26
CA ASN A 803 -11.90 12.98 -27.67
C ASN A 803 -12.61 12.30 -26.49
N ILE A 804 -13.70 11.60 -26.78
CA ILE A 804 -14.40 10.73 -25.84
C ILE A 804 -14.57 9.35 -26.46
N THR A 805 -14.20 8.28 -25.75
CA THR A 805 -14.48 6.89 -26.14
C THR A 805 -15.28 6.20 -25.04
N VAL A 806 -16.40 5.57 -25.37
CA VAL A 806 -17.21 4.77 -24.44
C VAL A 806 -17.31 3.34 -24.95
N ARG A 807 -16.61 2.41 -24.29
CA ARG A 807 -16.56 0.99 -24.66
C ARG A 807 -17.78 0.24 -24.14
N ASN A 808 -17.91 -1.03 -24.50
CA ASN A 808 -19.04 -1.90 -24.11
C ASN A 808 -19.35 -1.87 -22.60
N SER A 809 -20.59 -1.59 -22.22
CA SER A 809 -21.05 -1.45 -20.83
C SER A 809 -20.41 -0.28 -20.05
N GLY A 810 -19.59 0.55 -20.70
CA GLY A 810 -19.12 1.82 -20.14
C GLY A 810 -20.26 2.83 -20.08
N VAL A 811 -20.26 3.68 -19.05
CA VAL A 811 -21.32 4.68 -18.82
C VAL A 811 -20.73 6.07 -18.57
N LEU A 812 -21.13 7.04 -19.39
CA LEU A 812 -20.93 8.48 -19.12
C LEU A 812 -22.24 9.11 -18.64
N THR A 813 -22.21 9.80 -17.50
CA THR A 813 -23.42 10.38 -16.89
C THR A 813 -23.11 11.64 -16.06
N HIS A 814 -24.13 12.33 -15.57
CA HIS A 814 -24.03 13.32 -14.48
C HIS A 814 -24.79 12.85 -13.23
N LYS A 815 -24.66 13.53 -12.09
CA LYS A 815 -25.42 13.30 -10.86
C LYS A 815 -26.89 13.67 -11.03
N ALA A 816 -27.80 12.90 -10.43
CA ALA A 816 -29.24 13.16 -10.54
C ALA A 816 -29.63 14.55 -9.99
N ASN A 817 -30.60 15.19 -10.65
CA ASN A 817 -31.15 16.47 -10.19
C ASN A 817 -32.19 16.28 -9.08
N GLY A 818 -32.31 17.29 -8.22
CA GLY A 818 -33.38 17.38 -7.22
C GLY A 818 -34.65 18.03 -7.80
N SER A 819 -35.17 19.03 -7.09
CA SER A 819 -36.28 19.89 -7.56
C SER A 819 -35.81 21.05 -8.46
N THR A 820 -34.50 21.18 -8.64
CA THR A 820 -33.79 22.25 -9.35
C THR A 820 -33.00 21.67 -10.51
N ARG A 821 -32.75 22.50 -11.53
CA ARG A 821 -31.92 22.13 -12.67
C ARG A 821 -30.45 22.46 -12.36
N GLU A 822 -29.80 21.55 -11.66
CA GLU A 822 -28.42 21.69 -11.18
C GLU A 822 -27.40 21.07 -12.13
N ASN A 823 -27.75 19.96 -12.79
CA ASN A 823 -26.85 19.17 -13.61
C ASN A 823 -27.45 18.92 -15.00
N ILE A 824 -26.69 19.27 -16.03
CA ILE A 824 -26.92 18.90 -17.44
C ILE A 824 -25.59 18.37 -17.97
N LEU A 825 -25.59 17.26 -18.73
CA LEU A 825 -24.37 16.81 -19.38
C LEU A 825 -24.07 17.71 -20.59
N TYR A 826 -23.36 18.82 -20.35
CA TYR A 826 -22.97 19.78 -21.38
C TYR A 826 -21.49 19.61 -21.75
N LEU A 827 -21.21 19.04 -22.93
CA LEU A 827 -19.87 18.72 -23.40
C LEU A 827 -19.52 19.48 -24.68
N HIS A 828 -18.27 19.95 -24.76
CA HIS A 828 -17.67 20.45 -25.99
C HIS A 828 -16.47 19.56 -26.35
N VAL A 829 -16.56 18.86 -27.47
CA VAL A 829 -15.56 17.90 -27.94
C VAL A 829 -14.92 18.44 -29.21
N ALA A 830 -13.62 18.76 -29.15
CA ALA A 830 -12.89 19.39 -30.24
C ALA A 830 -12.63 18.43 -31.42
N ASN A 831 -12.56 17.13 -31.16
CA ASN A 831 -12.33 16.10 -32.17
C ASN A 831 -13.54 15.13 -32.19
N ASN A 832 -13.35 13.86 -31.78
CA ASN A 832 -14.33 12.81 -32.02
C ASN A 832 -14.96 12.26 -30.73
N VAL A 833 -16.19 11.76 -30.87
CA VAL A 833 -16.87 10.94 -29.86
C VAL A 833 -17.15 9.57 -30.46
N ASP A 834 -16.62 8.51 -29.84
CA ASP A 834 -16.87 7.11 -30.21
C ASP A 834 -17.65 6.42 -29.09
N VAL A 835 -18.92 6.10 -29.33
CA VAL A 835 -19.76 5.29 -28.43
C VAL A 835 -19.95 3.92 -29.06
N GLN A 836 -19.15 2.96 -28.61
CA GLN A 836 -19.11 1.61 -29.17
C GLN A 836 -20.36 0.80 -28.78
N ALA A 837 -20.56 -0.32 -29.48
CA ALA A 837 -21.66 -1.25 -29.18
C ALA A 837 -21.68 -1.65 -27.69
N GLY A 838 -22.84 -1.45 -27.05
CA GLY A 838 -23.06 -1.68 -25.62
C GLY A 838 -22.55 -0.58 -24.69
N GLY A 839 -21.75 0.38 -25.16
CA GLY A 839 -21.41 1.60 -24.43
C GLY A 839 -22.58 2.58 -24.37
N SER A 840 -22.63 3.41 -23.31
CA SER A 840 -23.75 4.34 -23.13
C SER A 840 -23.34 5.71 -22.60
N ILE A 841 -23.96 6.75 -23.15
CA ILE A 841 -24.03 8.08 -22.52
C ILE A 841 -25.46 8.22 -22.00
N SER A 842 -25.67 8.06 -20.70
CA SER A 842 -27.02 7.90 -20.14
C SER A 842 -27.26 8.88 -19.00
N VAL A 843 -28.38 9.60 -19.10
CA VAL A 843 -28.91 10.46 -18.03
C VAL A 843 -30.34 10.04 -17.67
N ASP A 844 -30.62 8.74 -17.82
CA ASP A 844 -31.92 8.17 -17.51
C ASP A 844 -32.28 8.39 -16.03
N ALA A 845 -33.51 8.81 -15.77
CA ALA A 845 -34.02 9.13 -14.44
C ALA A 845 -33.23 10.21 -13.66
N LYS A 846 -32.40 11.01 -14.34
CA LYS A 846 -31.56 12.06 -13.74
C LYS A 846 -32.08 13.49 -13.93
N GLY A 847 -33.30 13.64 -14.43
CA GLY A 847 -34.05 14.89 -14.51
C GLY A 847 -34.66 15.26 -13.15
N TYR A 848 -35.79 15.98 -13.15
CA TYR A 848 -36.40 16.36 -11.89
C TYR A 848 -36.82 15.15 -11.06
N ALA A 849 -36.60 15.25 -9.75
CA ALA A 849 -37.05 14.26 -8.78
C ALA A 849 -38.58 14.11 -8.81
N THR A 850 -39.07 13.07 -8.14
CA THR A 850 -40.49 12.73 -8.04
C THR A 850 -41.38 13.93 -7.69
N GLY A 851 -42.46 14.12 -8.44
CA GLY A 851 -43.44 15.20 -8.23
C GLY A 851 -42.88 16.61 -8.40
N ALA A 852 -41.68 16.77 -8.99
CA ALA A 852 -41.04 18.04 -9.24
C ALA A 852 -40.87 18.33 -10.74
N GLY A 853 -40.64 19.61 -11.05
CA GLY A 853 -40.45 20.11 -12.41
C GLY A 853 -41.69 20.79 -13.00
N PRO A 854 -41.54 21.53 -14.12
CA PRO A 854 -42.63 22.33 -14.72
C PRO A 854 -43.84 21.52 -15.18
N GLY A 855 -43.65 20.25 -15.54
CA GLY A 855 -44.68 19.30 -15.97
C GLY A 855 -44.83 18.14 -14.99
N ALA A 856 -44.66 18.37 -13.69
CA ALA A 856 -44.81 17.33 -12.67
C ALA A 856 -46.21 16.68 -12.73
N GLY A 857 -46.26 15.36 -12.60
CA GLY A 857 -47.54 14.65 -12.51
C GLY A 857 -48.26 14.96 -11.21
N ALA A 858 -49.59 15.07 -11.24
CA ALA A 858 -50.36 15.35 -10.02
C ALA A 858 -50.43 14.14 -9.09
N THR A 859 -50.43 14.40 -7.79
CA THR A 859 -50.62 13.41 -6.73
C THR A 859 -51.95 12.67 -6.88
N GLY A 860 -51.94 11.35 -6.72
CA GLY A 860 -53.15 10.53 -6.69
C GLY A 860 -53.61 10.25 -5.25
N ASP A 861 -54.87 10.60 -4.94
CA ASP A 861 -55.50 10.37 -3.63
C ASP A 861 -56.58 9.27 -3.68
N GLY A 862 -56.69 8.43 -2.63
CA GLY A 862 -57.77 7.43 -2.42
C GLY A 862 -57.37 5.94 -2.46
N TYR A 863 -58.22 5.04 -1.92
CA TYR A 863 -57.98 3.58 -1.66
C TYR A 863 -57.70 2.70 -2.90
N ALA A 864 -57.68 3.30 -4.10
CA ALA A 864 -57.29 2.71 -5.37
C ALA A 864 -56.78 3.78 -6.37
N GLY A 865 -56.31 4.93 -5.84
CA GLY A 865 -55.93 6.09 -6.63
C GLY A 865 -54.58 5.91 -7.30
N GLY A 866 -54.45 6.43 -8.53
CA GLY A 866 -53.19 6.43 -9.25
C GLY A 866 -52.84 7.83 -9.73
N ALA A 867 -51.55 8.15 -9.55
CA ALA A 867 -51.01 9.46 -9.81
C ALA A 867 -50.77 9.70 -11.30
N GLY A 868 -50.77 10.96 -11.71
CA GLY A 868 -50.52 11.33 -13.11
C GLY A 868 -49.05 11.14 -13.50
N GLY A 869 -48.82 10.77 -14.77
CA GLY A 869 -47.48 10.78 -15.35
C GLY A 869 -47.00 12.22 -15.56
N ALA A 870 -45.69 12.43 -15.61
CA ALA A 870 -45.13 13.76 -15.87
C ALA A 870 -45.10 14.09 -17.37
N GLY A 871 -45.16 15.37 -17.72
CA GLY A 871 -44.98 15.86 -19.09
C GLY A 871 -43.60 16.48 -19.32
N HIS A 872 -43.11 16.41 -20.55
CA HIS A 872 -41.99 17.16 -21.12
C HIS A 872 -42.00 16.87 -22.62
N ALA A 873 -42.09 17.88 -23.50
CA ALA A 873 -42.36 17.73 -24.94
C ALA A 873 -43.69 17.07 -25.34
N GLY A 874 -44.02 15.90 -24.78
CA GLY A 874 -45.36 15.32 -24.73
C GLY A 874 -45.99 15.50 -23.34
N ALA A 875 -47.32 15.60 -23.27
CA ALA A 875 -48.02 15.61 -21.99
C ALA A 875 -47.95 14.24 -21.29
N GLY A 876 -47.93 14.24 -19.96
CA GLY A 876 -48.06 13.02 -19.17
C GLY A 876 -49.47 12.46 -19.26
N GLY A 877 -49.60 11.13 -19.24
CA GLY A 877 -50.88 10.46 -19.17
C GLY A 877 -51.53 10.69 -17.79
N ASN A 878 -52.86 10.82 -17.76
CA ASN A 878 -53.57 10.85 -16.49
C ASN A 878 -53.46 9.49 -15.79
N GLY A 879 -53.32 9.52 -14.46
CA GLY A 879 -53.65 8.39 -13.61
C GLY A 879 -55.16 8.30 -13.41
N SER A 880 -55.60 7.29 -12.66
CA SER A 880 -57.01 7.10 -12.35
C SER A 880 -57.61 8.21 -11.48
N THR A 881 -56.78 8.92 -10.70
CA THR A 881 -57.21 10.04 -9.84
C THR A 881 -56.31 11.28 -9.93
N GLY A 882 -55.04 11.15 -10.34
CA GLY A 882 -54.12 12.27 -10.57
C GLY A 882 -54.04 12.67 -12.06
N ALA A 883 -54.13 13.97 -12.34
CA ALA A 883 -53.91 14.51 -13.69
C ALA A 883 -52.45 14.38 -14.13
N GLY A 884 -52.24 14.07 -15.41
CA GLY A 884 -50.91 14.09 -16.03
C GLY A 884 -50.35 15.51 -16.13
N GLY A 885 -49.03 15.63 -16.18
CA GLY A 885 -48.36 16.92 -16.29
C GLY A 885 -48.33 17.48 -17.72
N ASP A 886 -48.34 18.81 -17.84
CA ASP A 886 -48.30 19.49 -19.14
C ASP A 886 -46.94 19.35 -19.85
N ALA A 887 -46.96 19.40 -21.19
CA ALA A 887 -45.74 19.51 -21.98
C ALA A 887 -45.12 20.91 -21.87
N TYR A 888 -43.78 20.97 -21.84
CA TYR A 888 -43.03 22.24 -21.86
C TYR A 888 -41.74 22.09 -22.67
N GLY A 889 -41.00 23.20 -22.73
CA GLY A 889 -39.68 23.30 -23.32
C GLY A 889 -39.62 23.72 -24.78
N THR A 890 -38.41 23.99 -25.27
CA THR A 890 -38.20 24.50 -26.64
C THR A 890 -37.90 23.39 -27.65
N LEU A 891 -38.33 23.58 -28.90
CA LEU A 891 -38.12 22.58 -29.96
C LEU A 891 -36.70 22.61 -30.55
N THR A 892 -36.12 23.80 -30.68
CA THR A 892 -34.87 24.05 -31.42
C THR A 892 -33.65 24.31 -30.52
N SER A 893 -33.82 24.24 -29.19
CA SER A 893 -32.75 24.33 -28.20
C SER A 893 -33.12 23.52 -26.94
N PRO A 894 -33.28 22.19 -27.05
CA PRO A 894 -33.77 21.37 -25.94
C PRO A 894 -32.67 21.17 -24.89
N GLU A 895 -32.76 21.95 -23.81
CA GLU A 895 -31.87 21.86 -22.64
C GLU A 895 -32.65 21.55 -21.35
N GLU A 896 -33.96 21.40 -21.44
CA GLU A 896 -34.79 21.18 -20.26
C GLU A 896 -34.77 19.71 -19.81
N LEU A 897 -34.74 19.52 -18.49
CA LEU A 897 -34.88 18.20 -17.87
C LEU A 897 -36.32 17.72 -18.03
N GLY A 898 -36.53 16.40 -18.06
CA GLY A 898 -37.85 15.80 -17.89
C GLY A 898 -38.37 15.99 -16.46
N SER A 899 -39.69 16.13 -16.31
CA SER A 899 -40.35 16.26 -15.01
C SER A 899 -40.58 14.91 -14.31
N GLY A 900 -40.69 14.93 -12.98
CA GLY A 900 -40.98 13.75 -12.17
C GLY A 900 -42.47 13.44 -12.06
N GLY A 901 -42.83 12.15 -12.14
CA GLY A 901 -44.20 11.66 -12.06
C GLY A 901 -44.83 11.89 -10.67
N GLY A 902 -46.16 11.85 -10.62
CA GLY A 902 -46.93 12.15 -9.41
C GLY A 902 -46.79 11.12 -8.31
N TYR A 903 -46.95 11.58 -7.07
CA TYR A 903 -46.87 10.77 -5.85
C TYR A 903 -48.19 10.09 -5.48
N CYS A 904 -48.15 8.93 -4.83
CA CYS A 904 -49.34 8.32 -4.19
C CYS A 904 -49.27 8.47 -2.67
N THR A 905 -50.14 9.29 -2.09
CA THR A 905 -50.11 9.69 -0.67
C THR A 905 -50.41 8.56 0.30
N GLN A 906 -51.25 7.61 -0.09
CA GLN A 906 -51.78 6.60 0.83
C GLN A 906 -50.77 5.48 1.17
N TYR A 907 -49.91 5.12 0.22
CA TYR A 907 -48.92 4.04 0.38
C TYR A 907 -47.48 4.54 0.24
N ALA A 908 -47.31 5.86 0.16
CA ALA A 908 -46.02 6.52 0.01
C ALA A 908 -45.21 6.10 -1.23
N PHE A 909 -45.87 5.78 -2.35
CA PHE A 909 -45.18 5.40 -3.59
C PHE A 909 -44.71 6.64 -4.36
N SER A 910 -43.40 6.71 -4.58
CA SER A 910 -42.77 7.76 -5.38
C SER A 910 -43.04 7.56 -6.88
N GLY A 911 -43.46 8.62 -7.56
CA GLY A 911 -43.47 8.68 -9.02
C GLY A 911 -42.06 8.62 -9.61
N GLY A 912 -41.96 8.20 -10.87
CA GLY A 912 -40.68 8.09 -11.55
C GLY A 912 -40.00 9.45 -11.69
N ALA A 913 -38.69 9.53 -11.48
CA ALA A 913 -37.91 10.73 -11.80
C ALA A 913 -37.90 10.96 -13.31
N GLY A 914 -37.85 12.22 -13.74
CA GLY A 914 -37.74 12.57 -15.16
C GLY A 914 -36.37 12.22 -15.73
N GLY A 915 -36.23 12.19 -17.05
CA GLY A 915 -34.95 12.03 -17.74
C GLY A 915 -34.10 13.29 -17.68
N GLY A 916 -32.77 13.14 -17.65
CA GLY A 916 -31.83 14.26 -17.63
C GLY A 916 -31.73 15.00 -18.98
N ALA A 917 -30.80 15.94 -19.09
CA ALA A 917 -30.53 16.65 -20.34
C ALA A 917 -29.08 16.44 -20.80
N ILE A 918 -28.90 16.21 -22.09
CA ILE A 918 -27.61 16.07 -22.76
C ILE A 918 -27.49 17.18 -23.81
N ARG A 919 -26.40 17.95 -23.75
CA ARG A 919 -25.98 18.87 -24.81
C ARG A 919 -24.54 18.55 -25.20
N MET A 920 -24.31 18.22 -26.46
CA MET A 920 -22.97 17.94 -26.98
C MET A 920 -22.69 18.77 -28.22
N VAL A 921 -21.54 19.44 -28.23
CA VAL A 921 -21.01 20.14 -29.40
C VAL A 921 -19.72 19.43 -29.81
N ILE A 922 -19.71 18.81 -30.98
CA ILE A 922 -18.63 17.94 -31.46
C ILE A 922 -18.11 18.55 -32.77
N SER A 923 -16.86 18.99 -32.80
CA SER A 923 -16.30 19.62 -34.00
C SER A 923 -15.82 18.60 -35.05
N GLY A 924 -15.63 17.34 -34.64
CA GLY A 924 -15.35 16.21 -35.52
C GLY A 924 -16.54 15.26 -35.65
N THR A 925 -16.27 13.96 -35.56
CA THR A 925 -17.24 12.89 -35.84
C THR A 925 -17.84 12.33 -34.56
N LEU A 926 -19.17 12.16 -34.53
CA LEU A 926 -19.87 11.29 -33.58
C LEU A 926 -20.09 9.92 -34.24
N THR A 927 -19.35 8.90 -33.80
CA THR A 927 -19.62 7.49 -34.13
C THR A 927 -20.46 6.88 -33.01
N LEU A 928 -21.72 6.52 -33.32
CA LEU A 928 -22.66 5.98 -32.33
C LEU A 928 -23.14 4.59 -32.73
N ASP A 929 -22.52 3.55 -32.16
CA ASP A 929 -22.96 2.15 -32.24
C ASP A 929 -23.61 1.64 -30.94
N GLY A 930 -23.40 2.35 -29.83
CA GLY A 930 -24.06 2.11 -28.54
C GLY A 930 -25.36 2.91 -28.37
N SER A 931 -25.55 3.54 -27.21
CA SER A 931 -26.76 4.31 -26.91
C SER A 931 -26.49 5.64 -26.22
N ILE A 932 -27.23 6.69 -26.62
CA ILE A 932 -27.34 7.95 -25.88
C ILE A 932 -28.77 8.08 -25.38
N THR A 933 -28.98 8.18 -24.06
CA THR A 933 -30.32 8.09 -23.48
C THR A 933 -30.61 9.13 -22.39
N SER A 934 -31.86 9.58 -22.34
CA SER A 934 -32.43 10.48 -21.34
C SER A 934 -33.86 10.06 -20.96
N ASN A 935 -34.10 8.77 -20.73
CA ASN A 935 -35.43 8.25 -20.43
C ASN A 935 -35.91 8.64 -19.02
N GLY A 936 -37.22 8.80 -18.84
CA GLY A 936 -37.84 8.92 -17.53
C GLY A 936 -37.93 7.56 -16.81
N ALA A 937 -37.82 7.56 -15.49
CA ALA A 937 -38.03 6.36 -14.68
C ALA A 937 -39.51 5.97 -14.63
N ASN A 938 -39.75 4.67 -14.46
CA ASN A 938 -41.08 4.16 -14.15
C ASN A 938 -41.55 4.62 -12.76
N GLY A 939 -42.85 4.78 -12.55
CA GLY A 939 -43.43 5.00 -11.23
C GLY A 939 -43.34 3.76 -10.34
N ALA A 940 -43.20 3.97 -9.01
CA ALA A 940 -43.17 2.87 -8.05
C ALA A 940 -44.52 2.12 -8.00
N ASN A 941 -44.43 0.80 -7.73
CA ASN A 941 -45.56 -0.13 -7.79
C ASN A 941 -46.02 -0.59 -6.40
N GLY A 942 -47.33 -0.72 -6.22
CA GLY A 942 -47.96 -1.46 -5.14
C GLY A 942 -49.15 -2.29 -5.61
N GLN A 943 -49.60 -3.21 -4.76
CA GLN A 943 -50.67 -4.17 -5.08
C GLN A 943 -52.03 -3.51 -5.40
N TYR A 944 -52.28 -2.27 -4.96
CA TYR A 944 -53.58 -1.58 -5.08
C TYR A 944 -53.51 -0.11 -5.53
N ALA A 945 -52.31 0.44 -5.74
CA ALA A 945 -52.10 1.83 -6.15
C ALA A 945 -50.78 1.94 -6.93
N SER A 946 -50.67 2.94 -7.79
CA SER A 946 -49.54 3.10 -8.70
C SER A 946 -49.16 4.57 -8.83
N ALA A 947 -47.85 4.85 -8.75
CA ALA A 947 -47.34 6.20 -8.98
C ALA A 947 -47.18 6.48 -10.48
N GLY A 948 -47.10 7.77 -10.84
CA GLY A 948 -46.96 8.18 -12.25
C GLY A 948 -45.54 7.96 -12.77
N GLY A 949 -45.40 7.68 -14.07
CA GLY A 949 -44.11 7.63 -14.75
C GLY A 949 -43.47 9.01 -14.93
N GLY A 950 -42.14 9.10 -14.87
CA GLY A 950 -41.39 10.32 -15.16
C GLY A 950 -41.32 10.61 -16.66
N ALA A 951 -41.22 11.88 -17.05
CA ALA A 951 -41.14 12.24 -18.47
C ALA A 951 -39.73 11.99 -19.04
N GLY A 952 -39.62 11.72 -20.33
CA GLY A 952 -38.34 11.70 -21.04
C GLY A 952 -37.67 13.08 -21.01
N GLY A 953 -36.35 13.12 -21.09
CA GLY A 953 -35.53 14.33 -20.99
C GLY A 953 -35.20 14.96 -22.34
N SER A 954 -34.07 15.65 -22.43
CA SER A 954 -33.61 16.33 -23.65
C SER A 954 -32.29 15.76 -24.15
N ILE A 955 -32.15 15.59 -25.46
CA ILE A 955 -30.89 15.27 -26.14
C ILE A 955 -30.68 16.29 -27.25
N TRP A 956 -29.60 17.05 -27.17
CA TRP A 956 -29.18 18.01 -28.19
C TRP A 956 -27.74 17.75 -28.61
N ILE A 957 -27.54 17.40 -29.87
CA ILE A 957 -26.21 17.09 -30.43
C ILE A 957 -25.96 17.99 -31.63
N THR A 958 -24.81 18.66 -31.64
CA THR A 958 -24.22 19.30 -32.80
C THR A 958 -22.93 18.55 -33.16
N ALA A 959 -22.78 18.09 -34.39
CA ALA A 959 -21.60 17.35 -34.88
C ALA A 959 -21.18 17.81 -36.28
N ASN A 960 -19.94 17.60 -36.69
CA ASN A 960 -19.58 17.75 -38.10
C ASN A 960 -20.10 16.53 -38.88
N ASN A 961 -19.68 15.33 -38.46
CA ASN A 961 -20.15 14.08 -39.05
C ASN A 961 -20.91 13.24 -38.02
N LEU A 962 -21.98 12.58 -38.45
CA LEU A 962 -22.73 11.60 -37.67
C LEU A 962 -22.70 10.23 -38.36
N GLU A 963 -22.21 9.22 -37.65
CA GLU A 963 -22.04 7.85 -38.14
C GLU A 963 -22.53 6.81 -37.12
N GLY A 964 -22.68 5.55 -37.56
CA GLY A 964 -23.00 4.40 -36.70
C GLY A 964 -24.46 3.91 -36.76
N ASN A 965 -24.75 2.83 -36.03
CA ASN A 965 -26.05 2.12 -36.07
C ASN A 965 -26.76 2.02 -34.70
N GLY A 966 -26.31 2.81 -33.73
CA GLY A 966 -26.78 2.81 -32.35
C GLY A 966 -28.13 3.48 -32.14
N SER A 967 -28.36 3.98 -30.93
CA SER A 967 -29.68 4.50 -30.51
C SER A 967 -29.64 5.82 -29.74
N LEU A 968 -30.70 6.62 -29.93
CA LEU A 968 -30.97 7.88 -29.24
C LEU A 968 -32.37 7.81 -28.62
N TYR A 969 -32.46 7.77 -27.30
CA TYR A 969 -33.74 7.58 -26.59
C TYR A 969 -34.04 8.67 -25.56
N ALA A 970 -35.20 9.29 -25.66
CA ALA A 970 -35.74 10.24 -24.68
C ALA A 970 -37.17 9.83 -24.31
N ASN A 971 -37.38 8.59 -23.88
CA ASN A 971 -38.72 8.04 -23.66
C ASN A 971 -39.28 8.37 -22.28
N GLY A 972 -40.60 8.49 -22.17
CA GLY A 972 -41.28 8.58 -20.89
C GLY A 972 -41.29 7.25 -20.16
N GLY A 973 -41.20 7.30 -18.83
CA GLY A 973 -41.32 6.15 -17.95
C GLY A 973 -42.76 5.68 -17.80
N ASN A 974 -42.95 4.41 -17.49
CA ASN A 974 -44.27 3.79 -17.35
C ASN A 974 -44.89 4.07 -15.97
N GLY A 975 -46.21 4.26 -15.93
CA GLY A 975 -47.04 4.26 -14.70
C GLY A 975 -47.47 2.86 -14.22
N ILE A 976 -46.97 1.81 -14.88
CA ILE A 976 -47.08 0.34 -14.69
C ILE A 976 -48.39 -0.38 -15.12
N PRO A 977 -48.35 -1.70 -15.49
CA PRO A 977 -49.42 -2.36 -16.24
C PRO A 977 -50.43 -3.22 -15.43
N TRP A 978 -50.11 -3.72 -14.23
CA TRP A 978 -50.83 -4.88 -13.67
C TRP A 978 -52.18 -4.59 -12.98
N TYR A 979 -52.48 -3.33 -12.63
CA TYR A 979 -53.84 -2.82 -12.39
C TYR A 979 -54.06 -1.40 -12.97
N GLY A 980 -53.02 -0.82 -13.58
CA GLY A 980 -53.12 0.31 -14.50
C GLY A 980 -53.69 1.60 -13.91
N HIS A 981 -53.30 1.99 -12.69
CA HIS A 981 -53.83 3.22 -12.09
C HIS A 981 -52.93 4.45 -12.32
N GLY A 982 -51.62 4.27 -12.50
CA GLY A 982 -50.66 5.37 -12.69
C GLY A 982 -50.59 5.78 -14.16
N GLY A 983 -50.51 7.08 -14.43
CA GLY A 983 -50.31 7.60 -15.78
C GLY A 983 -48.88 7.43 -16.27
N GLY A 984 -48.69 7.17 -17.57
CA GLY A 984 -47.35 7.10 -18.17
C GLY A 984 -46.76 8.49 -18.42
N GLY A 985 -45.44 8.65 -18.32
CA GLY A 985 -44.77 9.92 -18.58
C GLY A 985 -44.73 10.27 -20.06
N GLY A 986 -44.73 11.56 -20.40
CA GLY A 986 -44.57 12.04 -21.78
C GLY A 986 -43.17 11.74 -22.33
N GLY A 987 -43.06 11.54 -23.64
CA GLY A 987 -41.77 11.39 -24.34
C GLY A 987 -41.07 12.74 -24.48
N GLY A 988 -39.75 12.77 -24.40
CA GLY A 988 -38.90 13.96 -24.36
C GLY A 988 -38.48 14.54 -25.72
N ARG A 989 -37.32 15.19 -25.78
CA ARG A 989 -36.82 15.87 -27.01
C ARG A 989 -35.51 15.28 -27.49
N ILE A 990 -35.40 15.11 -28.80
CA ILE A 990 -34.15 14.78 -29.50
C ILE A 990 -33.96 15.78 -30.63
N GLN A 991 -32.85 16.52 -30.62
CA GLN A 991 -32.39 17.39 -31.70
C GLN A 991 -30.97 17.02 -32.10
N ILE A 992 -30.75 16.90 -33.39
CA ILE A 992 -29.45 16.61 -33.99
C ILE A 992 -29.20 17.64 -35.09
N ASP A 993 -28.05 18.29 -35.03
CA ASP A 993 -27.52 19.18 -36.07
C ASP A 993 -26.18 18.59 -36.52
N ALA A 994 -26.11 18.13 -37.76
CA ALA A 994 -24.88 17.54 -38.33
C ALA A 994 -24.63 18.08 -39.73
N ASP A 995 -23.36 18.35 -40.06
CA ASP A 995 -22.97 18.80 -41.40
C ASP A 995 -23.10 17.68 -42.44
N ALA A 996 -22.78 16.44 -42.03
CA ALA A 996 -23.05 15.21 -42.75
C ALA A 996 -23.61 14.12 -41.83
N ASP A 997 -24.61 13.38 -42.30
CA ASP A 997 -25.20 12.23 -41.60
C ASP A 997 -25.20 11.00 -42.53
N SER A 998 -24.34 10.03 -42.23
CA SER A 998 -24.29 8.72 -42.90
C SER A 998 -24.82 7.59 -41.99
N SER A 999 -25.39 7.94 -40.85
CA SER A 999 -25.78 7.01 -39.79
C SER A 999 -27.11 6.29 -40.09
N SER A 1000 -27.31 5.15 -39.43
CA SER A 1000 -28.58 4.41 -39.41
C SER A 1000 -29.14 4.29 -38.00
N LEU A 1001 -29.14 5.41 -37.25
CA LEU A 1001 -29.50 5.43 -35.83
C LEU A 1001 -31.00 5.21 -35.59
N THR A 1002 -31.31 4.47 -34.53
CA THR A 1002 -32.68 4.36 -33.99
C THR A 1002 -32.98 5.53 -33.05
N LYS A 1003 -33.94 6.38 -33.41
CA LYS A 1003 -34.31 7.59 -32.63
C LYS A 1003 -35.73 7.40 -32.05
N LEU A 1004 -35.90 7.44 -30.72
CA LEU A 1004 -37.22 7.33 -30.08
C LEU A 1004 -37.41 8.36 -28.96
N ALA A 1005 -38.56 9.02 -28.97
CA ALA A 1005 -39.04 9.89 -27.89
C ALA A 1005 -40.52 9.57 -27.64
N ILE A 1006 -40.81 8.34 -27.24
CA ILE A 1006 -42.19 7.88 -27.03
C ILE A 1006 -42.64 8.12 -25.58
N GLY A 1007 -43.93 8.33 -25.37
CA GLY A 1007 -44.49 8.35 -24.01
C GLY A 1007 -44.53 6.96 -23.38
N GLY A 1008 -44.42 6.91 -22.06
CA GLY A 1008 -44.54 5.69 -21.28
C GLY A 1008 -45.98 5.20 -21.19
N THR A 1009 -46.14 3.90 -20.96
CA THR A 1009 -47.45 3.25 -20.79
C THR A 1009 -48.00 3.46 -19.37
N GLY A 1010 -49.32 3.45 -19.22
CA GLY A 1010 -50.01 3.64 -17.93
C GLY A 1010 -51.54 3.57 -18.09
N PHE A 1011 -52.30 4.01 -17.08
CA PHE A 1011 -53.77 4.17 -17.17
C PHE A 1011 -54.16 4.94 -18.42
N GLN A 1012 -53.46 6.06 -18.64
CA GLN A 1012 -53.28 6.67 -19.94
C GLN A 1012 -51.79 6.66 -20.27
N THR A 1013 -51.48 6.39 -21.54
CA THR A 1013 -50.11 6.49 -22.06
C THR A 1013 -49.76 7.96 -22.17
N GLY A 1014 -48.52 8.32 -21.81
CA GLY A 1014 -48.02 9.66 -22.07
C GLY A 1014 -47.98 9.94 -23.57
N GLU A 1015 -48.09 11.21 -23.94
CA GLU A 1015 -47.97 11.59 -25.35
C GLU A 1015 -46.52 11.42 -25.81
N ILE A 1016 -46.35 11.23 -27.12
CA ILE A 1016 -45.03 11.20 -27.74
C ILE A 1016 -44.37 12.58 -27.64
N GLY A 1017 -43.04 12.56 -27.56
CA GLY A 1017 -42.20 13.74 -27.60
C GLY A 1017 -41.88 14.19 -29.01
N THR A 1018 -40.78 14.95 -29.14
CA THR A 1018 -40.37 15.52 -30.42
C THR A 1018 -38.98 15.04 -30.82
N ILE A 1019 -38.85 14.53 -32.05
CA ILE A 1019 -37.56 14.28 -32.71
C ILE A 1019 -37.44 15.29 -33.83
N TYR A 1020 -36.52 16.24 -33.69
CA TYR A 1020 -36.27 17.26 -34.69
C TYR A 1020 -35.30 16.72 -35.75
N PRO A 1021 -35.68 16.70 -37.04
CA PRO A 1021 -34.81 16.22 -38.10
C PRO A 1021 -33.64 17.17 -38.34
N ILE A 1022 -32.55 16.65 -38.90
CA ILE A 1022 -31.36 17.43 -39.25
C ILE A 1022 -31.76 18.46 -40.34
N PRO A 1023 -31.45 19.76 -40.16
CA PRO A 1023 -31.74 20.79 -41.15
C PRO A 1023 -30.96 20.55 -42.45
N PRO A 1024 -31.61 20.43 -43.62
CA PRO A 1024 -30.92 20.09 -44.85
C PRO A 1024 -30.29 21.35 -45.50
N LYS A 1025 -29.02 21.27 -45.94
CA LYS A 1025 -28.24 22.41 -46.44
C LYS A 1025 -27.40 22.13 -47.71
N ALA A 1026 -27.88 21.23 -48.56
CA ALA A 1026 -27.19 20.81 -49.77
C ALA A 1026 -27.50 21.67 -51.01
N ILE A 1027 -26.55 21.76 -51.96
CA ILE A 1027 -26.83 22.18 -53.34
C ILE A 1027 -27.22 20.92 -54.12
N THR A 1028 -28.44 20.88 -54.65
CA THR A 1028 -28.96 19.71 -55.37
C THR A 1028 -28.93 19.88 -56.88
N SER A 1029 -28.72 21.10 -57.37
CA SER A 1029 -28.53 21.40 -58.79
C SER A 1029 -27.81 22.74 -58.94
N PHE A 1030 -26.90 22.81 -59.90
CA PHE A 1030 -26.21 24.04 -60.28
C PHE A 1030 -26.09 24.08 -61.81
N MET A 1031 -26.71 25.07 -62.46
CA MET A 1031 -26.76 25.17 -63.92
C MET A 1031 -26.44 26.58 -64.37
N ILE A 1032 -25.70 26.72 -65.48
CA ILE A 1032 -25.52 28.01 -66.15
C ILE A 1032 -26.13 27.89 -67.55
N GLU A 1033 -27.33 28.46 -67.73
CA GLU A 1033 -28.10 28.34 -68.98
C GLU A 1033 -27.34 28.89 -70.19
N SER A 1034 -26.61 30.00 -70.03
CA SER A 1034 -25.81 30.62 -71.11
C SER A 1034 -24.66 29.74 -71.60
N LEU A 1035 -24.23 28.77 -70.79
CA LEU A 1035 -23.22 27.78 -71.14
C LEU A 1035 -23.82 26.44 -71.58
N SER A 1036 -25.14 26.26 -71.42
CA SER A 1036 -25.83 24.97 -71.56
C SER A 1036 -25.17 23.85 -70.74
N ALA A 1037 -24.54 24.19 -69.62
CA ALA A 1037 -23.75 23.29 -68.79
C ALA A 1037 -24.44 23.05 -67.44
N ILE A 1038 -24.57 21.78 -67.06
CA ILE A 1038 -25.00 21.34 -65.73
C ILE A 1038 -23.72 21.03 -64.95
N GLY A 1039 -23.57 21.62 -63.77
CA GLY A 1039 -22.44 21.35 -62.91
C GLY A 1039 -22.53 19.96 -62.29
N GLU A 1040 -21.41 19.26 -62.31
CA GLU A 1040 -21.21 18.04 -61.55
C GLU A 1040 -21.03 18.43 -60.08
N ILE A 1041 -21.92 17.94 -59.22
CA ILE A 1041 -21.91 18.24 -57.78
C ILE A 1041 -21.23 17.06 -57.08
N ASP A 1042 -20.16 17.36 -56.37
CA ASP A 1042 -19.54 16.47 -55.41
C ASP A 1042 -19.97 16.90 -54.00
N GLU A 1043 -20.95 16.18 -53.45
CA GLU A 1043 -21.51 16.47 -52.14
C GLU A 1043 -20.54 16.15 -50.99
N ASP A 1044 -19.59 15.25 -51.20
CA ASP A 1044 -18.57 14.89 -50.20
C ASP A 1044 -17.47 15.96 -50.17
N ALA A 1045 -17.02 16.44 -51.33
CA ALA A 1045 -16.04 17.52 -51.45
C ALA A 1045 -16.65 18.93 -51.31
N LYS A 1046 -17.99 19.04 -51.18
CA LYS A 1046 -18.75 20.30 -51.21
C LYS A 1046 -18.32 21.19 -52.37
N SER A 1047 -18.26 20.60 -53.57
CA SER A 1047 -17.80 21.30 -54.78
C SER A 1047 -18.74 21.11 -55.96
N VAL A 1048 -18.70 22.05 -56.88
CA VAL A 1048 -19.43 21.99 -58.14
C VAL A 1048 -18.49 22.32 -59.28
N THR A 1049 -18.38 21.45 -60.28
CA THR A 1049 -17.49 21.67 -61.43
C THR A 1049 -18.28 21.77 -62.72
N LEU A 1050 -17.97 22.79 -63.53
CA LEU A 1050 -18.49 22.96 -64.90
C LEU A 1050 -17.32 23.05 -65.87
N THR A 1051 -17.51 22.54 -67.09
CA THR A 1051 -16.58 22.76 -68.21
C THR A 1051 -17.27 23.56 -69.30
N ALA A 1052 -16.57 24.56 -69.84
CA ALA A 1052 -17.05 25.41 -70.93
C ALA A 1052 -16.06 25.40 -72.10
N PRO A 1053 -16.51 25.56 -73.36
CA PRO A 1053 -15.61 25.55 -74.51
C PRO A 1053 -14.53 26.65 -74.45
N TYR A 1054 -13.36 26.37 -75.05
CA TYR A 1054 -12.25 27.32 -75.14
C TYR A 1054 -12.70 28.71 -75.63
N GLY A 1055 -12.25 29.76 -74.96
CA GLY A 1055 -12.53 31.16 -75.32
C GLY A 1055 -13.91 31.68 -74.87
N THR A 1056 -14.70 30.89 -74.15
CA THR A 1056 -15.97 31.35 -73.57
C THR A 1056 -15.73 32.42 -72.49
N SER A 1057 -16.51 33.50 -72.52
CA SER A 1057 -16.43 34.55 -71.49
C SER A 1057 -17.01 34.06 -70.16
N LEU A 1058 -16.22 34.14 -69.09
CA LEU A 1058 -16.61 33.75 -67.72
C LEU A 1058 -17.15 34.92 -66.88
N MET A 1059 -17.33 36.10 -67.48
CA MET A 1059 -17.85 37.30 -66.82
C MET A 1059 -19.39 37.35 -66.86
N GLY A 1060 -20.02 37.74 -65.74
CA GLY A 1060 -21.44 38.04 -65.63
C GLY A 1060 -22.39 36.85 -65.80
N LEU A 1061 -21.93 35.63 -65.51
CA LEU A 1061 -22.74 34.42 -65.62
C LEU A 1061 -23.80 34.39 -64.51
N THR A 1062 -25.02 33.92 -64.80
CA THR A 1062 -26.14 33.87 -63.84
C THR A 1062 -26.54 32.42 -63.55
N PRO A 1063 -25.99 31.78 -62.50
CA PRO A 1063 -26.30 30.39 -62.20
C PRO A 1063 -27.71 30.22 -61.65
N THR A 1064 -28.39 29.16 -62.07
CA THR A 1064 -29.63 28.67 -61.48
C THR A 1064 -29.30 27.56 -60.50
N ILE A 1065 -29.64 27.76 -59.23
CA ILE A 1065 -29.21 26.92 -58.10
C ILE A 1065 -30.44 26.36 -57.39
N ALA A 1066 -30.50 25.04 -57.22
CA ALA A 1066 -31.46 24.39 -56.34
C ALA A 1066 -30.77 23.95 -55.06
N ILE A 1067 -31.42 24.19 -53.92
CA ILE A 1067 -30.92 23.86 -52.59
C ILE A 1067 -32.00 23.14 -51.78
N THR A 1068 -31.59 22.43 -50.74
CA THR A 1068 -32.51 21.93 -49.71
C THR A 1068 -32.73 22.92 -48.55
N GLY A 1069 -31.86 23.93 -48.42
CA GLY A 1069 -31.91 24.96 -47.37
C GLY A 1069 -32.94 26.07 -47.63
N VAL A 1070 -32.91 27.11 -46.80
CA VAL A 1070 -33.78 28.30 -46.90
C VAL A 1070 -33.24 29.34 -47.88
N SER A 1071 -31.92 29.50 -47.99
CA SER A 1071 -31.30 30.45 -48.92
C SER A 1071 -29.91 30.02 -49.38
N VAL A 1072 -29.42 30.61 -50.48
CA VAL A 1072 -28.04 30.47 -50.96
C VAL A 1072 -27.46 31.84 -51.30
N SER A 1073 -26.17 32.06 -51.03
CA SER A 1073 -25.45 33.31 -51.30
C SER A 1073 -24.10 33.02 -51.98
N PRO A 1074 -23.81 33.53 -53.20
CA PRO A 1074 -24.67 34.34 -54.05
C PRO A 1074 -26.02 33.69 -54.39
N ALA A 1075 -27.07 34.52 -54.50
CA ALA A 1075 -28.42 34.03 -54.76
C ALA A 1075 -28.56 33.44 -56.17
N SER A 1076 -29.42 32.42 -56.32
CA SER A 1076 -29.78 31.88 -57.64
C SER A 1076 -30.24 33.00 -58.58
N GLY A 1077 -29.67 33.07 -59.77
CA GLY A 1077 -29.92 34.09 -60.80
C GLY A 1077 -29.08 35.37 -60.65
N ALA A 1078 -28.27 35.51 -59.59
CA ALA A 1078 -27.35 36.64 -59.46
C ALA A 1078 -26.17 36.50 -60.43
N ALA A 1079 -25.75 37.61 -61.06
CA ALA A 1079 -24.57 37.64 -61.92
C ALA A 1079 -23.30 37.42 -61.09
N GLN A 1080 -22.43 36.54 -61.56
CA GLN A 1080 -21.16 36.19 -60.95
C GLN A 1080 -20.06 36.08 -62.00
N ASP A 1081 -18.88 36.58 -61.65
CA ASP A 1081 -17.68 36.48 -62.46
C ASP A 1081 -16.86 35.27 -62.00
N PHE A 1082 -16.49 34.42 -62.95
CA PHE A 1082 -15.61 33.28 -62.69
C PHE A 1082 -14.25 33.51 -63.36
N THR A 1083 -13.22 32.86 -62.82
CA THR A 1083 -11.90 32.76 -63.45
C THR A 1083 -11.62 31.29 -63.72
N ASP A 1084 -11.04 31.00 -64.88
CA ASP A 1084 -10.75 29.63 -65.31
C ASP A 1084 -9.96 28.85 -64.25
N GLY A 1085 -10.52 27.74 -63.79
CA GLY A 1085 -9.93 26.87 -62.77
C GLY A 1085 -9.90 27.43 -61.34
N VAL A 1086 -10.54 28.57 -61.06
CA VAL A 1086 -10.58 29.19 -59.72
C VAL A 1086 -11.98 29.05 -59.10
N PRO A 1087 -12.10 28.47 -57.87
CA PRO A 1087 -13.40 28.29 -57.22
C PRO A 1087 -13.99 29.60 -56.68
N VAL A 1088 -15.31 29.75 -56.78
CA VAL A 1088 -16.12 30.80 -56.15
C VAL A 1088 -17.02 30.17 -55.09
N THR A 1089 -17.07 30.76 -53.89
CA THR A 1089 -17.83 30.21 -52.75
C THR A 1089 -19.33 30.54 -52.84
N TYR A 1090 -20.17 29.52 -52.64
CA TYR A 1090 -21.62 29.64 -52.45
C TYR A 1090 -22.02 29.06 -51.09
N THR A 1091 -22.68 29.87 -50.25
CA THR A 1091 -23.12 29.48 -48.89
C THR A 1091 -24.61 29.17 -48.88
N VAL A 1092 -25.00 27.94 -48.55
CA VAL A 1092 -26.39 27.53 -48.30
C VAL A 1092 -26.72 27.73 -46.83
N THR A 1093 -27.85 28.35 -46.50
CA THR A 1093 -28.35 28.55 -45.13
C THR A 1093 -29.60 27.71 -44.92
N ALA A 1094 -29.66 26.90 -43.87
CA ALA A 1094 -30.85 26.14 -43.48
C ALA A 1094 -31.85 26.99 -42.67
N TYR A 1095 -33.00 26.40 -42.29
CA TYR A 1095 -34.07 27.12 -41.58
C TYR A 1095 -33.71 27.47 -40.13
N ASP A 1096 -32.76 26.76 -39.55
CA ASP A 1096 -32.25 26.99 -38.20
C ASP A 1096 -31.05 27.93 -38.19
N THR A 1097 -30.76 28.57 -39.32
CA THR A 1097 -29.66 29.50 -39.57
C THR A 1097 -28.27 28.90 -39.70
N SER A 1098 -28.13 27.57 -39.59
CA SER A 1098 -26.86 26.88 -39.91
C SER A 1098 -26.50 27.05 -41.39
N THR A 1099 -25.21 27.00 -41.73
CA THR A 1099 -24.71 27.25 -43.09
C THR A 1099 -23.80 26.13 -43.61
N GLN A 1100 -23.68 26.02 -44.94
CA GLN A 1100 -22.74 25.15 -45.66
C GLN A 1100 -22.16 25.85 -46.88
N ASP A 1101 -20.83 25.87 -47.00
CA ASP A 1101 -20.13 26.45 -48.15
C ASP A 1101 -19.86 25.41 -49.24
N TYR A 1102 -19.97 25.83 -50.51
CA TYR A 1102 -19.66 25.07 -51.72
C TYR A 1102 -18.66 25.83 -52.59
N GLY A 1103 -17.62 25.15 -53.07
CA GLY A 1103 -16.68 25.70 -54.06
C GLY A 1103 -17.14 25.41 -55.49
N VAL A 1104 -17.55 26.44 -56.24
CA VAL A 1104 -17.98 26.30 -57.63
C VAL A 1104 -16.86 26.71 -58.59
N THR A 1105 -16.38 25.79 -59.41
CA THR A 1105 -15.30 25.99 -60.38
C THR A 1105 -15.81 25.85 -61.81
N ILE A 1106 -15.37 26.74 -62.69
CA ILE A 1106 -15.59 26.61 -64.14
C ILE A 1106 -14.23 26.47 -64.83
N ASN A 1107 -14.05 25.39 -65.58
CA ASN A 1107 -12.86 25.11 -66.38
C ASN A 1107 -13.15 25.38 -67.87
N LEU A 1108 -12.22 26.02 -68.58
CA LEU A 1108 -12.26 26.12 -70.04
C LEU A 1108 -11.59 24.90 -70.69
N ASP A 1109 -12.20 24.37 -71.76
CA ASP A 1109 -11.57 23.35 -72.59
C ASP A 1109 -10.26 23.89 -73.21
N PRO A 1110 -9.24 23.01 -73.43
CA PRO A 1110 -8.05 23.40 -74.17
C PRO A 1110 -8.35 23.68 -75.66
N PRO A 1111 -7.55 24.54 -76.34
CA PRO A 1111 -7.74 24.81 -77.77
C PRO A 1111 -7.47 23.57 -78.65
N SER A 1112 -8.25 23.41 -79.74
CA SER A 1112 -8.13 22.26 -80.66
C SER A 1112 -6.87 22.34 -81.55
N SER A 1113 -6.20 21.19 -81.74
CA SER A 1113 -4.99 21.02 -82.55
C SER A 1113 -5.24 20.39 -83.93
N ASN A 1114 -6.49 20.23 -84.35
CA ASN A 1114 -6.84 19.56 -85.61
C ASN A 1114 -6.72 20.50 -86.82
N ASN A 1115 -5.77 20.23 -87.71
CA ASN A 1115 -5.48 20.98 -88.96
C ASN A 1115 -5.64 20.11 -90.22
N THR A 1116 -6.41 19.02 -90.13
CA THR A 1116 -6.60 18.07 -91.23
C THR A 1116 -7.78 18.44 -92.12
N ILE A 1117 -7.78 17.94 -93.37
CA ILE A 1117 -8.85 18.19 -94.35
C ILE A 1117 -9.24 16.90 -95.05
N THR A 1118 -10.49 16.80 -95.49
CA THR A 1118 -11.01 15.64 -96.21
C THR A 1118 -11.72 16.08 -97.49
N SER A 1119 -11.90 15.16 -98.45
CA SER A 1119 -12.71 15.39 -99.64
C SER A 1119 -13.42 14.12 -100.05
N ALA A 1120 -14.67 14.25 -100.49
CA ALA A 1120 -15.40 13.16 -101.13
C ALA A 1120 -15.09 13.02 -102.64
N VAL A 1121 -14.37 13.97 -103.22
CA VAL A 1121 -14.15 14.09 -104.68
C VAL A 1121 -12.68 13.93 -105.03
N TYR A 1122 -11.77 14.47 -104.22
CA TYR A 1122 -10.32 14.33 -104.40
C TYR A 1122 -9.74 13.27 -103.48
N THR A 1123 -8.57 12.75 -103.84
CA THR A 1123 -7.82 11.88 -102.95
C THR A 1123 -6.81 12.73 -102.20
N ILE A 1124 -6.97 12.82 -100.88
CA ILE A 1124 -6.07 13.57 -99.98
C ILE A 1124 -5.15 12.57 -99.28
N SER A 1125 -3.84 12.84 -99.26
CA SER A 1125 -2.91 11.99 -98.51
C SER A 1125 -3.05 12.23 -97.00
N ALA A 1126 -2.86 11.15 -96.23
CA ALA A 1126 -2.95 11.15 -94.77
C ALA A 1126 -1.64 10.64 -94.16
N GLY A 1127 -0.52 11.28 -94.53
CA GLY A 1127 0.82 10.91 -94.08
C GLY A 1127 1.19 11.40 -92.68
N GLY A 1128 0.47 12.40 -92.15
CA GLY A 1128 0.77 13.06 -90.87
C GLY A 1128 2.05 13.90 -90.90
N THR A 1129 2.46 14.37 -92.08
CA THR A 1129 3.66 15.20 -92.27
C THR A 1129 3.31 16.66 -92.50
N ALA A 1130 4.28 17.57 -92.37
CA ALA A 1130 4.06 19.01 -92.57
C ALA A 1130 3.59 19.37 -94.00
N ASN A 1131 3.84 18.50 -94.99
CA ASN A 1131 3.37 18.65 -96.36
C ASN A 1131 2.62 17.38 -96.82
N GLU A 1132 1.37 17.55 -97.22
CA GLU A 1132 0.49 16.51 -97.75
C GLU A 1132 0.11 16.84 -99.21
N THR A 1133 -0.64 15.97 -99.88
CA THR A 1133 -0.98 16.11 -101.31
C THR A 1133 -2.47 15.93 -101.56
N ILE A 1134 -3.00 16.68 -102.53
CA ILE A 1134 -4.36 16.53 -103.04
C ILE A 1134 -4.24 16.13 -104.51
N VAL A 1135 -4.72 14.95 -104.87
CA VAL A 1135 -4.60 14.39 -106.24
C VAL A 1135 -5.98 14.02 -106.79
N ASN A 1136 -6.04 13.65 -108.08
CA ASN A 1136 -7.27 13.42 -108.85
C ASN A 1136 -8.15 14.66 -109.02
N VAL A 1137 -7.54 15.85 -109.05
CA VAL A 1137 -8.25 17.11 -109.30
C VAL A 1137 -8.51 17.28 -110.80
N PRO A 1138 -9.76 17.54 -111.25
CA PRO A 1138 -10.07 17.72 -112.67
C PRO A 1138 -9.41 18.95 -113.29
N PHE A 1139 -8.98 18.87 -114.55
CA PHE A 1139 -8.44 20.00 -115.30
C PHE A 1139 -9.47 21.09 -115.55
N GLY A 1140 -9.06 22.35 -115.38
CA GLY A 1140 -9.92 23.52 -115.56
C GLY A 1140 -10.92 23.73 -114.43
N ILE A 1141 -10.79 23.04 -113.29
CA ILE A 1141 -11.64 23.28 -112.13
C ILE A 1141 -11.46 24.71 -111.61
N SER A 1142 -12.56 25.40 -111.37
CA SER A 1142 -12.49 26.74 -110.78
C SER A 1142 -11.97 26.65 -109.35
N LEU A 1143 -11.30 27.70 -108.87
CA LEU A 1143 -10.84 27.76 -107.46
C LEU A 1143 -12.02 27.59 -106.49
N ALA A 1144 -13.17 28.15 -106.84
CA ALA A 1144 -14.40 28.04 -106.05
C ALA A 1144 -14.89 26.60 -105.95
N ASP A 1145 -14.95 25.87 -107.06
CA ASP A 1145 -15.39 24.47 -107.07
C ASP A 1145 -14.35 23.54 -106.43
N PHE A 1146 -13.06 23.87 -106.55
CA PHE A 1146 -11.99 23.15 -105.88
C PHE A 1146 -12.13 23.23 -104.35
N LEU A 1147 -12.21 24.44 -103.81
CA LEU A 1147 -12.33 24.65 -102.36
C LEU A 1147 -13.68 24.13 -101.81
N ALA A 1148 -14.77 24.25 -102.57
CA ALA A 1148 -16.09 23.77 -102.16
C ALA A 1148 -16.16 22.24 -101.99
N ALA A 1149 -15.26 21.49 -102.63
CA ALA A 1149 -15.18 20.04 -102.52
C ALA A 1149 -14.27 19.55 -101.37
N LEU A 1150 -13.67 20.46 -100.59
CA LEU A 1150 -12.89 20.16 -99.40
C LEU A 1150 -13.74 20.37 -98.13
N THR A 1151 -13.50 19.56 -97.09
CA THR A 1151 -14.20 19.61 -95.81
C THR A 1151 -13.19 19.68 -94.66
N ALA A 1152 -13.46 20.55 -93.69
CA ALA A 1152 -12.62 20.76 -92.52
C ALA A 1152 -12.65 19.58 -91.57
N GLY A 1153 -11.50 19.27 -90.95
CA GLY A 1153 -11.39 18.31 -89.86
C GLY A 1153 -12.02 18.83 -88.56
N ASP A 1154 -12.04 20.15 -88.36
CA ASP A 1154 -12.67 20.83 -87.22
C ASP A 1154 -13.27 22.19 -87.65
N ALA A 1155 -14.29 22.66 -86.93
CA ALA A 1155 -15.01 23.89 -87.24
C ALA A 1155 -14.18 25.18 -87.01
N TYR A 1156 -13.13 25.10 -86.19
CA TYR A 1156 -12.31 26.24 -85.77
C TYR A 1156 -10.99 26.39 -86.54
N GLN A 1157 -10.74 25.53 -87.53
CA GLN A 1157 -9.54 25.58 -88.34
C GLN A 1157 -9.67 26.60 -89.49
N SER A 1158 -8.58 27.30 -89.81
CA SER A 1158 -8.50 28.28 -90.90
C SER A 1158 -7.62 27.76 -92.04
N TRP A 1159 -7.85 28.24 -93.26
CA TRP A 1159 -7.17 27.72 -94.44
C TRP A 1159 -6.77 28.90 -95.33
N ASP A 1160 -5.50 28.94 -95.71
CA ASP A 1160 -4.92 29.94 -96.60
C ASP A 1160 -4.77 29.35 -98.00
N SER A 1161 -5.57 29.86 -98.93
CA SER A 1161 -5.62 29.46 -100.33
C SER A 1161 -4.96 30.48 -101.27
N SER A 1162 -4.16 31.42 -100.74
CA SER A 1162 -3.62 32.55 -101.52
C SER A 1162 -2.66 32.13 -102.65
N ASP A 1163 -2.06 30.94 -102.56
CA ASP A 1163 -1.18 30.38 -103.59
C ASP A 1163 -1.92 29.63 -104.71
N LEU A 1164 -3.25 29.43 -104.59
CA LEU A 1164 -4.07 28.77 -105.60
C LEU A 1164 -4.62 29.79 -106.63
N THR A 1165 -4.54 29.47 -107.92
CA THR A 1165 -5.10 30.30 -109.02
C THR A 1165 -6.48 29.81 -109.46
N ASP A 1166 -7.18 30.61 -110.28
CA ASP A 1166 -8.46 30.23 -110.91
C ASP A 1166 -8.34 30.27 -112.44
N PRO A 1167 -8.42 29.13 -113.16
CA PRO A 1167 -8.60 27.78 -112.63
C PRO A 1167 -7.37 27.29 -111.85
N VAL A 1168 -7.58 26.33 -110.94
CA VAL A 1168 -6.49 25.74 -110.16
C VAL A 1168 -5.52 25.05 -111.10
N ILE A 1169 -4.22 25.15 -110.83
CA ILE A 1169 -3.17 24.46 -111.59
C ILE A 1169 -2.33 23.55 -110.69
N SER A 1170 -1.62 22.59 -111.29
CA SER A 1170 -0.82 21.62 -110.53
C SER A 1170 0.37 22.29 -109.81
N ARG A 1171 0.71 21.76 -108.62
CA ARG A 1171 1.80 22.12 -107.70
C ARG A 1171 1.61 23.39 -106.87
N GLN A 1172 0.38 23.86 -106.69
CA GLN A 1172 0.06 24.98 -105.79
C GLN A 1172 -0.25 24.49 -104.37
N GLU A 1173 -0.05 25.37 -103.38
CA GLU A 1173 -0.15 25.05 -101.96
C GLU A 1173 -1.43 25.57 -101.30
N LEU A 1174 -2.00 24.77 -100.40
CA LEU A 1174 -3.11 25.13 -99.51
C LEU A 1174 -2.69 24.88 -98.06
N ILE A 1175 -2.59 25.92 -97.24
CA ILE A 1175 -2.13 25.79 -95.85
C ILE A 1175 -3.33 25.76 -94.91
N VAL A 1176 -3.41 24.78 -94.02
CA VAL A 1176 -4.51 24.61 -93.05
C VAL A 1176 -3.96 24.73 -91.65
N THR A 1177 -4.55 25.58 -90.81
CA THR A 1177 -4.08 25.91 -89.46
C THR A 1177 -5.17 25.64 -88.43
N ALA A 1178 -4.84 24.90 -87.37
CA ALA A 1178 -5.72 24.57 -86.24
C ALA A 1178 -5.91 25.77 -85.29
N GLN A 1179 -6.83 25.62 -84.33
CA GLN A 1179 -7.16 26.67 -83.36
C GLN A 1179 -6.01 26.96 -82.38
N ASP A 1180 -5.12 26.00 -82.16
CA ASP A 1180 -3.89 26.15 -81.35
C ASP A 1180 -2.71 26.79 -82.12
N GLY A 1181 -2.86 27.05 -83.42
CA GLY A 1181 -1.85 27.68 -84.28
C GLY A 1181 -0.95 26.70 -85.06
N THR A 1182 -1.13 25.38 -84.94
CA THR A 1182 -0.38 24.38 -85.71
C THR A 1182 -0.89 24.26 -87.15
N SER A 1183 -0.02 24.10 -88.16
CA SER A 1183 -0.43 24.05 -89.58
C SER A 1183 0.16 22.92 -90.43
N VAL A 1184 -0.55 22.54 -91.50
CA VAL A 1184 -0.17 21.55 -92.52
C VAL A 1184 -0.40 22.14 -93.92
N THR A 1185 0.55 21.94 -94.83
CA THR A 1185 0.48 22.41 -96.22
C THR A 1185 0.07 21.28 -97.17
N TYR A 1186 -0.89 21.50 -98.06
CA TYR A 1186 -1.36 20.52 -99.05
C TYR A 1186 -1.01 20.95 -100.48
N ILE A 1187 -0.24 20.13 -101.21
CA ILE A 1187 0.20 20.37 -102.59
C ILE A 1187 -0.76 19.71 -103.59
N VAL A 1188 -1.32 20.50 -104.51
CA VAL A 1188 -2.40 20.07 -105.43
C VAL A 1188 -1.87 19.50 -106.76
N TYR A 1189 -2.41 18.39 -107.26
CA TYR A 1189 -2.07 17.81 -108.58
C TYR A 1189 -3.30 17.55 -109.46
N ILE A 1190 -3.25 18.01 -110.72
CA ILE A 1190 -4.38 18.01 -111.67
C ILE A 1190 -4.20 16.97 -112.79
N ASN A 1191 -5.31 16.35 -113.23
CA ASN A 1191 -5.36 15.33 -114.29
C ASN A 1191 -5.22 15.92 -115.71
N LEU A 1192 -4.29 15.43 -116.55
CA LEU A 1192 -3.99 15.95 -117.91
C LEU A 1192 -5.01 15.55 -119.01
N THR A 1193 -5.23 16.42 -120.01
CA THR A 1193 -6.09 16.18 -121.20
C THR A 1193 -5.30 15.51 -122.34
N PRO A 1194 -5.71 14.32 -122.86
CA PRO A 1194 -5.00 13.65 -123.95
C PRO A 1194 -5.06 14.45 -125.28
N GLY A 1195 -3.90 14.79 -125.84
CA GLY A 1195 -3.76 15.41 -127.17
C GLY A 1195 -3.22 16.84 -127.18
N ASP A 1196 -3.12 17.49 -126.02
CA ASP A 1196 -2.54 18.83 -125.84
C ASP A 1196 -1.05 18.67 -125.50
N VAL A 1197 -0.17 18.96 -126.46
CA VAL A 1197 1.27 18.66 -126.38
C VAL A 1197 2.05 19.87 -125.87
N ASN A 1198 1.51 21.09 -125.97
CA ASN A 1198 2.17 22.32 -125.57
C ASN A 1198 1.75 22.84 -124.17
N HIS A 1199 0.81 22.17 -123.49
CA HIS A 1199 0.32 22.47 -122.13
C HIS A 1199 -0.41 23.82 -122.01
N ASP A 1200 -1.03 24.29 -123.10
CA ASP A 1200 -1.78 25.55 -123.10
C ASP A 1200 -3.28 25.38 -122.81
N GLY A 1201 -3.76 24.14 -122.69
CA GLY A 1201 -5.14 23.82 -122.34
C GLY A 1201 -6.09 23.70 -123.54
N LEU A 1202 -5.61 23.72 -124.78
CA LEU A 1202 -6.39 23.52 -126.00
C LEU A 1202 -5.77 22.44 -126.89
N VAL A 1203 -6.52 21.39 -127.26
CA VAL A 1203 -6.09 20.47 -128.34
C VAL A 1203 -6.36 21.16 -129.68
N ALA A 1204 -5.36 21.84 -130.23
CA ALA A 1204 -5.47 22.62 -131.47
C ALA A 1204 -4.67 21.99 -132.61
N MET A 1205 -4.87 22.50 -133.84
CA MET A 1205 -4.06 22.09 -134.99
C MET A 1205 -2.55 22.33 -134.75
N GLU A 1206 -2.22 23.21 -133.80
CA GLU A 1206 -0.86 23.51 -133.33
C GLU A 1206 -0.21 22.29 -132.66
N ASP A 1207 -0.95 21.50 -131.89
CA ASP A 1207 -0.47 20.23 -131.30
C ASP A 1207 -0.30 19.12 -132.35
N LEU A 1208 -1.14 19.12 -133.38
CA LEU A 1208 -0.99 18.22 -134.53
C LEU A 1208 0.26 18.59 -135.36
N ILE A 1209 0.52 19.89 -135.51
CA ILE A 1209 1.72 20.40 -136.20
C ILE A 1209 2.99 20.07 -135.39
N LEU A 1210 2.98 20.24 -134.05
CA LEU A 1210 4.11 19.86 -133.19
C LEU A 1210 4.37 18.34 -133.18
N SER A 1211 3.32 17.52 -133.21
CA SER A 1211 3.48 16.04 -133.26
C SER A 1211 3.98 15.53 -134.62
N ILE A 1212 3.64 16.20 -135.73
CA ILE A 1212 4.16 15.87 -137.08
C ILE A 1212 5.60 16.37 -137.26
N GLN A 1213 5.96 17.57 -136.76
CA GLN A 1213 7.34 18.09 -136.79
C GLN A 1213 8.30 17.21 -135.98
N ALA A 1214 7.86 16.72 -134.82
CA ALA A 1214 8.60 15.75 -134.01
C ALA A 1214 8.84 14.39 -134.72
N THR A 1215 7.96 14.01 -135.65
CA THR A 1215 8.07 12.75 -136.41
C THR A 1215 8.93 12.90 -137.68
N ALA A 1216 9.06 14.11 -138.24
CA ALA A 1216 9.85 14.41 -139.44
C ALA A 1216 11.29 14.89 -139.14
N GLY A 1217 11.65 15.12 -137.87
CA GLY A 1217 13.01 15.46 -137.45
C GLY A 1217 13.50 16.85 -137.87
N LEU A 1218 12.60 17.79 -138.16
CA LEU A 1218 12.92 19.17 -138.54
C LEU A 1218 12.62 20.11 -137.35
N GLU A 1219 13.64 20.86 -136.90
CA GLU A 1219 13.53 21.87 -135.84
C GLU A 1219 12.69 23.07 -136.30
N THR A 1220 11.64 23.42 -135.52
CA THR A 1220 10.63 24.39 -135.94
C THR A 1220 10.47 25.55 -134.95
N ALA A 1221 10.99 26.70 -135.37
CA ALA A 1221 10.54 28.01 -134.97
C ALA A 1221 9.52 28.54 -136.00
N ALA A 1222 8.25 28.56 -135.60
CA ALA A 1222 7.17 29.46 -136.03
C ALA A 1222 6.68 29.39 -137.52
N PRO A 1223 5.47 29.91 -137.85
CA PRO A 1223 4.34 29.11 -138.35
C PRO A 1223 4.00 29.40 -139.82
N VAL A 1224 3.51 28.37 -140.54
CA VAL A 1224 3.19 28.47 -141.97
C VAL A 1224 1.75 28.02 -142.26
N TYR A 1225 0.89 29.05 -142.38
CA TYR A 1225 -0.17 29.23 -143.37
C TYR A 1225 -1.47 28.42 -143.32
N GLY A 1226 -2.55 29.17 -143.06
CA GLY A 1226 -3.86 28.89 -143.62
C GLY A 1226 -3.77 28.84 -145.15
N ASN A 1227 -4.52 27.93 -145.75
CA ASN A 1227 -4.88 28.11 -147.14
C ASN A 1227 -5.99 29.17 -147.29
N ALA A 1228 -7.15 28.88 -147.77
CA ALA A 1228 -8.06 28.10 -146.96
C ALA A 1228 -8.58 26.96 -147.78
N ASP A 1229 -9.83 26.98 -148.19
CA ASP A 1229 -10.69 28.05 -148.66
C ASP A 1229 -10.16 28.85 -149.86
N VAL A 1230 -9.70 28.09 -150.85
CA VAL A 1230 -9.36 28.61 -152.18
C VAL A 1230 -10.56 28.71 -153.11
N ASN A 1231 -11.70 28.09 -152.77
CA ASN A 1231 -12.94 28.16 -153.55
C ASN A 1231 -13.99 29.12 -152.96
N GLY A 1232 -13.78 29.67 -151.76
CA GLY A 1232 -14.55 30.76 -151.19
C GLY A 1232 -15.96 30.37 -150.76
N ASP A 1233 -16.19 29.12 -150.38
CA ASP A 1233 -17.49 28.62 -149.94
C ASP A 1233 -17.66 28.58 -148.41
N GLY A 1234 -16.60 28.92 -147.65
CA GLY A 1234 -16.62 28.98 -146.19
C GLY A 1234 -16.54 27.62 -145.49
N VAL A 1235 -16.28 26.52 -146.22
CA VAL A 1235 -16.16 25.17 -145.67
C VAL A 1235 -14.95 24.46 -146.30
N LEU A 1236 -14.00 23.99 -145.48
CA LEU A 1236 -12.81 23.29 -145.97
C LEU A 1236 -13.18 21.97 -146.67
N GLY A 1237 -13.18 22.01 -148.01
CA GLY A 1237 -13.53 20.89 -148.88
C GLY A 1237 -12.32 20.13 -149.42
N LEU A 1238 -12.58 19.07 -150.19
CA LEU A 1238 -11.56 18.23 -150.82
C LEU A 1238 -10.56 19.02 -151.69
N THR A 1239 -10.97 20.16 -152.23
CA THR A 1239 -10.15 21.08 -153.02
C THR A 1239 -9.14 21.85 -152.15
N ASP A 1240 -9.47 22.13 -150.88
CA ASP A 1240 -8.68 22.90 -149.92
C ASP A 1240 -7.64 22.04 -149.22
N SER A 1241 -8.03 20.82 -148.84
CA SER A 1241 -7.12 19.81 -148.30
C SER A 1241 -6.04 19.40 -149.30
N LEU A 1242 -6.34 19.42 -150.62
CA LEU A 1242 -5.38 19.12 -151.69
C LEU A 1242 -4.37 20.27 -151.92
N TYR A 1243 -4.74 21.51 -151.60
CA TYR A 1243 -3.84 22.66 -151.64
C TYR A 1243 -2.88 22.65 -150.43
N ILE A 1244 -3.32 22.21 -149.23
CA ILE A 1244 -2.46 22.11 -148.03
C ILE A 1244 -1.43 20.98 -148.23
N MET A 1245 -1.88 19.83 -148.72
CA MET A 1245 -1.00 18.70 -148.99
C MET A 1245 0.03 19.00 -150.11
N ARG A 1246 -0.28 19.85 -151.09
CA ARG A 1246 0.66 20.21 -152.18
C ARG A 1246 1.76 21.19 -151.74
N GLU A 1247 1.52 22.03 -150.74
CA GLU A 1247 2.55 22.97 -150.22
C GLU A 1247 3.40 22.38 -149.08
N VAL A 1248 2.88 21.41 -148.32
CA VAL A 1248 3.66 20.65 -147.33
C VAL A 1248 4.53 19.55 -148.02
N LEU A 1249 4.28 19.23 -149.29
CA LEU A 1249 5.07 18.28 -150.10
C LEU A 1249 6.02 18.94 -151.12
N LYS A 1250 6.16 20.28 -151.12
CA LYS A 1250 7.36 20.95 -151.67
C LYS A 1250 8.42 21.01 -150.59
#